data_AF-A0A3N7FVF5-F1
#
_entry.id   AF-A0A3N7FVF5-F1
#
_cell.length_a   1.000
_cell.length_b   1.000
_cell.length_c   1.000
_cell.angle_alpha   90.00
_cell.angle_beta   90.00
_cell.angle_gamma   90.00
#
_symmetry.space_group_name_H-M   'P 1'
#
loop_
_entity.id
_entity.type
_entity.pdbx_description
1 polymer ?
#
loop_
_entity_poly.entity_id
_entity_poly.type
_entity_poly.pdbx_seq_one_letter_code
_entity_poly.pdbx_strand_id
1 'polypeptide(L)'
;MHRVGSAGNTNNSVRPRKEKRLTYVLSDADDTKHCAGINCLKVLKSTVSDGRDYLFTGSRDGTLKRWALSEDSATCSATFESHVDWVNDAVLAGDRTLVSCSSDTTLKAWNCLSDGTCTKTLRQHSDYVICLAAAEKNSNVVASGGLGGEVFIWDVEAALTPVSKSGDAMEDDCSNGVNGSANSLPVTSLRTISSSNSISAHTSQSHGYVPVGAKGHKESVYALAMNDSGTRLVSGGTEKVVRVWDPRTGSKAMKLRGHTDNIRALLLDSTGRYCLSGSSDSMIRLWDLGMQRCVHSYAVHTDSVWALASTPTFSHVYSGGRDLSLYLTDLVTRESLLLCTKEHPILQLALHDDSIWAATTDSSVHRWPAEAHNPQKVFQRGGSFLAGNLSFSRARVSLEGSTPVPVYKEPTLTIPGTPAIVQHEILNNRRHVLTKDTAGSVKLWEITRGIVIEDYGKVSFEEKKEQLFEMVSIPAWFTVDTRLGSLSVHLDTPQCFSAEMYSADLNIAGKPEDDKVNLARETLKGLLAHWLAKRRHRLGSPTSANGDVLSGKDFAHRSLGHSRVEVDGGAENDSKVYPPFEFSTVSPPSVVTEGSQGGPWRKKITDLDGSEDEKDFPWWCLDCVLNNRLPPRENTKCSFYLHPCEGSAFQILTQGKLSAPRILRIHKVVNYVVEKLVLDKPLDNVNTDGTFAPGIGGPLQHSVVGDGSFRSGLKPWQKLKPSIEILCNNQVLSPEMSLATVRAYIWKKPEDLTLNYRVVQGR
;
A
#
# COMPACT_ATOMS: atom_id res chain seq x y z
N MET A 1 10.38 15.13 3.53
CA MET A 1 10.96 14.61 2.28
C MET A 1 10.01 14.97 1.15
N HIS A 2 10.36 15.95 0.32
CA HIS A 2 9.53 16.40 -0.80
C HIS A 2 9.78 15.52 -2.03
N ARG A 3 8.73 14.89 -2.57
CA ARG A 3 8.74 14.44 -3.96
C ARG A 3 8.44 15.67 -4.81
N VAL A 4 9.47 16.25 -5.43
CA VAL A 4 9.27 17.24 -6.49
C VAL A 4 8.83 16.45 -7.72
N GLY A 5 7.52 16.43 -7.98
CA GLY A 5 6.98 15.95 -9.25
C GLY A 5 7.38 16.95 -10.34
N SER A 6 8.40 16.63 -11.13
CA SER A 6 8.72 17.39 -12.33
C SER A 6 7.62 17.13 -13.36
N ALA A 7 6.72 18.09 -13.53
CA ALA A 7 5.76 18.12 -14.64
C ALA A 7 6.52 18.50 -15.93
N GLY A 8 7.22 17.52 -16.50
CA GLY A 8 7.85 17.63 -17.81
C GLY A 8 6.80 17.44 -18.91
N ASN A 9 6.53 18.52 -19.63
CA ASN A 9 5.67 18.56 -20.81
C ASN A 9 6.33 17.74 -21.95
N THR A 10 5.84 16.53 -22.25
CA THR A 10 6.26 15.77 -23.43
C THR A 10 5.07 15.52 -24.34
N ASN A 11 4.94 16.37 -25.36
CA ASN A 11 4.10 16.12 -26.53
C ASN A 11 4.58 14.86 -27.26
N ASN A 12 3.63 13.99 -27.62
CA ASN A 12 3.71 12.89 -28.59
C ASN A 12 4.79 11.81 -28.38
N SER A 13 4.66 11.06 -27.29
CA SER A 13 5.14 9.68 -27.21
C SER A 13 4.00 8.82 -26.66
N VAL A 14 3.49 7.87 -27.46
CA VAL A 14 2.59 6.82 -26.98
C VAL A 14 3.43 5.90 -26.09
N ARG A 15 3.67 6.32 -24.85
CA ARG A 15 4.20 5.42 -23.82
C ARG A 15 3.13 4.36 -23.58
N PRO A 16 3.46 3.06 -23.59
CA PRO A 16 2.52 2.03 -23.18
C PRO A 16 2.00 2.40 -21.79
N ARG A 17 0.67 2.37 -21.63
CA ARG A 17 0.01 2.67 -20.35
C ARG A 17 0.64 1.76 -19.30
N LYS A 18 1.32 2.35 -18.32
CA LYS A 18 2.00 1.59 -17.26
C LYS A 18 0.95 0.69 -16.59
N GLU A 19 1.18 -0.62 -16.61
CA GLU A 19 0.24 -1.57 -15.99
C GLU A 19 0.13 -1.32 -14.48
N LYS A 20 -1.04 -1.63 -13.93
CA LYS A 20 -1.32 -1.46 -12.49
C LYS A 20 -0.38 -2.37 -11.69
N ARG A 21 0.25 -1.79 -10.67
CA ARG A 21 1.06 -2.51 -9.68
C ARG A 21 0.14 -3.20 -8.66
N LEU A 22 0.53 -4.39 -8.20
CA LEU A 22 -0.06 -5.02 -7.03
C LEU A 22 0.92 -4.87 -5.86
N THR A 23 0.44 -4.41 -4.71
CA THR A 23 1.23 -4.36 -3.47
C THR A 23 0.53 -5.16 -2.40
N TYR A 24 1.28 -5.82 -1.53
CA TYR A 24 0.73 -6.36 -0.28
C TYR A 24 1.56 -5.89 0.91
N VAL A 25 0.87 -5.57 2.01
CA VAL A 25 1.46 -4.99 3.21
C VAL A 25 1.47 -6.06 4.29
N LEU A 26 2.66 -6.30 4.84
CA LEU A 26 2.90 -7.25 5.92
C LEU A 26 3.01 -6.48 7.25
N SER A 27 2.27 -6.95 8.26
CA SER A 27 2.36 -6.47 9.63
C SER A 27 2.70 -7.64 10.56
N ASP A 28 3.72 -7.45 11.39
CA ASP A 28 4.09 -8.34 12.51
C ASP A 28 3.53 -7.79 13.83
N ALA A 29 2.98 -6.59 13.78
CA ALA A 29 2.42 -5.89 14.91
C ALA A 29 0.96 -6.30 15.17
N ASP A 30 0.58 -6.22 16.44
CA ASP A 30 -0.81 -6.19 16.90
C ASP A 30 -1.59 -5.14 16.09
N ASP A 31 -2.47 -5.62 15.21
CA ASP A 31 -3.27 -4.78 14.31
C ASP A 31 -4.26 -3.88 15.06
N THR A 32 -4.36 -3.99 16.38
CA THR A 32 -5.13 -3.06 17.21
C THR A 32 -4.38 -1.76 17.50
N LYS A 33 -3.06 -1.68 17.24
CA LYS A 33 -2.22 -0.52 17.56
C LYS A 33 -1.69 0.15 16.30
N HIS A 34 -1.47 1.46 16.40
CA HIS A 34 -0.78 2.20 15.34
C HIS A 34 0.72 1.91 15.37
N CYS A 35 1.36 1.86 14.20
CA CYS A 35 2.82 1.68 14.10
C CYS A 35 3.55 2.95 13.64
N ALA A 36 2.83 4.04 13.37
CA ALA A 36 3.42 5.31 12.94
C ALA A 36 2.72 6.50 13.59
N GLY A 37 3.35 7.68 13.48
CA GLY A 37 2.86 8.93 14.07
C GLY A 37 1.42 9.27 13.73
N ILE A 38 0.71 9.87 14.69
CA ILE A 38 -0.73 10.13 14.61
C ILE A 38 -0.94 11.59 14.20
N ASN A 39 -1.54 11.81 13.03
CA ASN A 39 -1.73 13.14 12.47
C ASN A 39 -3.03 13.78 12.94
N CYS A 40 -4.08 13.01 13.26
CA CYS A 40 -5.37 13.56 13.65
C CYS A 40 -6.06 12.80 14.78
N LEU A 41 -6.86 13.53 15.54
CA LEU A 41 -7.65 13.07 16.68
C LEU A 41 -9.06 13.65 16.59
N LYS A 42 -10.08 12.83 16.79
CA LYS A 42 -11.46 13.31 16.93
C LYS A 42 -12.22 12.51 17.97
N VAL A 43 -12.93 13.21 18.85
CA VAL A 43 -13.73 12.59 19.91
C VAL A 43 -15.20 12.65 19.49
N LEU A 44 -15.87 11.51 19.56
CA LEU A 44 -17.32 11.40 19.47
C LEU A 44 -17.86 11.17 20.88
N LYS A 45 -18.61 12.15 21.38
CA LYS A 45 -19.33 11.99 22.65
C LYS A 45 -20.65 11.30 22.39
N SER A 46 -20.96 10.24 23.12
CA SER A 46 -22.21 9.50 22.91
C SER A 46 -23.42 10.30 23.42
N THR A 47 -24.44 10.43 22.58
CA THR A 47 -25.74 11.03 22.94
C THR A 47 -26.83 9.98 23.17
N VAL A 48 -26.58 8.67 22.94
CA VAL A 48 -27.59 7.59 23.07
C VAL A 48 -27.01 6.26 23.63
N SER A 49 -27.74 5.71 24.61
CA SER A 49 -27.80 4.38 25.28
C SER A 49 -26.55 3.53 25.62
N ASP A 50 -25.42 3.60 24.90
CA ASP A 50 -24.25 2.76 25.25
C ASP A 50 -23.31 3.45 26.27
N GLY A 51 -23.50 4.75 26.48
CA GLY A 51 -22.80 5.56 27.49
C GLY A 51 -21.28 5.69 27.30
N ARG A 52 -20.72 5.20 26.20
CA ARG A 52 -19.27 5.21 25.93
C ARG A 52 -18.90 6.25 24.88
N ASP A 53 -17.89 7.05 25.18
CA ASP A 53 -17.28 7.95 24.22
C ASP A 53 -16.28 7.20 23.34
N TYR A 54 -16.07 7.70 22.12
CA TYR A 54 -15.10 7.13 21.19
C TYR A 54 -14.05 8.16 20.79
N LEU A 55 -12.79 7.73 20.79
CA LEU A 55 -11.69 8.47 20.18
C LEU A 55 -11.37 7.86 18.82
N PHE A 56 -11.28 8.69 17.79
CA PHE A 56 -10.79 8.35 16.47
C PHE A 56 -9.37 8.88 16.31
N THR A 57 -8.46 8.02 15.85
CA THR A 57 -7.07 8.35 15.57
C THR A 57 -6.76 8.04 14.11
N GLY A 58 -6.18 9.00 13.38
CA GLY A 58 -5.68 8.79 12.02
C GLY A 58 -4.16 8.85 11.99
N SER A 59 -3.53 7.82 11.42
CA SER A 59 -2.08 7.65 11.47
C SER A 59 -1.41 7.69 10.09
N ARG A 60 -0.10 7.96 10.14
CA ARG A 60 0.85 7.81 9.02
C ARG A 60 1.04 6.36 8.58
N ASP A 61 0.47 5.37 9.27
CA ASP A 61 0.43 3.97 8.83
C ASP A 61 -0.66 3.70 7.77
N GLY A 62 -1.47 4.71 7.45
CA GLY A 62 -2.55 4.67 6.47
C GLY A 62 -3.86 4.10 7.00
N THR A 63 -3.98 3.93 8.32
CA THR A 63 -5.20 3.44 8.98
C THR A 63 -5.84 4.51 9.85
N LEU A 64 -7.15 4.40 10.05
CA LEU A 64 -7.82 5.02 11.19
C LEU A 64 -8.23 3.96 12.20
N LYS A 65 -8.25 4.30 13.48
CA LYS A 65 -8.72 3.42 14.54
C LYS A 65 -9.73 4.13 15.43
N ARG A 66 -10.73 3.37 15.88
CA ARG A 66 -11.71 3.80 16.88
C ARG A 66 -11.40 3.13 18.21
N TRP A 67 -11.23 3.93 19.25
CA TRP A 67 -10.98 3.51 20.61
C TRP A 67 -12.23 3.75 21.45
N ALA A 68 -12.79 2.70 22.05
CA ALA A 68 -13.82 2.85 23.06
C ALA A 68 -13.17 3.36 24.34
N LEU A 69 -13.64 4.51 24.82
CA LEU A 69 -13.11 5.16 26.01
C LEU A 69 -13.88 4.69 27.25
N SER A 70 -13.13 4.47 28.32
CA SER A 70 -13.61 4.32 29.69
C SER A 70 -12.84 5.28 30.59
N GLU A 71 -13.19 5.38 31.88
CA GLU A 71 -12.53 6.31 32.81
C GLU A 71 -11.00 6.14 32.77
N ASP A 72 -10.49 4.92 32.91
CA ASP A 72 -9.05 4.63 33.05
C ASP A 72 -8.47 3.75 31.94
N SER A 73 -9.22 3.45 30.88
CA SER A 73 -8.72 2.64 29.77
C SER A 73 -9.30 3.03 28.41
N ALA A 74 -8.57 2.71 27.35
CA ALA A 74 -9.01 2.88 25.98
C ALA A 74 -8.71 1.60 25.20
N THR A 75 -9.75 0.98 24.62
CA THR A 75 -9.64 -0.30 23.90
C THR A 75 -9.95 -0.11 22.43
N CYS A 76 -9.12 -0.64 21.54
CA CYS A 76 -9.39 -0.60 20.10
C CYS A 76 -10.66 -1.38 19.78
N SER A 77 -11.64 -0.72 19.17
CA SER A 77 -12.94 -1.27 18.80
C SER A 77 -13.03 -1.60 17.31
N ALA A 78 -12.39 -0.81 16.44
CA ALA A 78 -12.40 -1.04 14.99
C ALA A 78 -11.17 -0.40 14.32
N THR A 79 -10.70 -1.02 13.23
CA THR A 79 -9.67 -0.48 12.33
C THR A 79 -10.32 -0.19 10.97
N PHE A 80 -10.23 1.06 10.52
CA PHE A 80 -10.73 1.53 9.24
C PHE A 80 -9.57 1.52 8.24
N GLU A 81 -9.58 0.54 7.34
CA GLU A 81 -8.51 0.32 6.39
C GLU A 81 -9.02 0.50 4.96
N SER A 82 -8.51 1.52 4.28
CA SER A 82 -8.81 1.77 2.86
C SER A 82 -7.87 2.78 2.23
N HIS A 83 -7.34 3.72 3.01
CA HIS A 83 -6.28 4.63 2.58
C HIS A 83 -4.98 3.85 2.31
N VAL A 84 -4.20 4.34 1.35
CA VAL A 84 -2.93 3.69 0.92
C VAL A 84 -1.70 4.52 1.25
N ASP A 85 -1.92 5.68 1.86
CA ASP A 85 -0.90 6.62 2.31
C ASP A 85 -1.38 7.26 3.62
N TRP A 86 -0.58 8.17 4.18
CA TRP A 86 -0.87 8.81 5.46
C TRP A 86 -2.29 9.35 5.55
N VAL A 87 -2.99 9.04 6.64
CA VAL A 87 -4.22 9.77 7.00
C VAL A 87 -3.79 11.09 7.62
N ASN A 88 -4.18 12.20 7.02
CA ASN A 88 -3.74 13.53 7.44
C ASN A 88 -4.73 14.20 8.40
N ASP A 89 -6.02 14.05 8.13
CA ASP A 89 -7.07 14.62 8.98
C ASP A 89 -8.36 13.78 8.95
N ALA A 90 -9.17 13.92 9.99
CA ALA A 90 -10.47 13.27 10.11
C ALA A 90 -11.46 14.15 10.89
N VAL A 91 -12.69 14.24 10.39
CA VAL A 91 -13.78 15.00 11.01
C VAL A 91 -15.06 14.17 11.07
N LEU A 92 -15.85 14.43 12.10
CA LEU A 92 -17.20 13.88 12.24
C LEU A 92 -18.19 14.80 11.53
N ALA A 93 -18.99 14.22 10.66
CA ALA A 93 -20.06 14.85 9.91
C ALA A 93 -21.38 14.30 10.46
N GLY A 94 -21.86 14.92 11.55
CA GLY A 94 -22.95 14.40 12.38
C GLY A 94 -22.56 13.16 13.20
N ASP A 95 -23.56 12.40 13.64
CA ASP A 95 -23.37 11.35 14.66
C ASP A 95 -23.00 9.98 14.08
N ARG A 96 -23.02 9.84 12.75
CA ARG A 96 -22.83 8.55 12.08
C ARG A 96 -21.76 8.53 11.01
N THR A 97 -21.34 9.69 10.52
CA THR A 97 -20.41 9.76 9.38
C THR A 97 -19.08 10.31 9.83
N LEU A 98 -18.02 9.54 9.60
CA LEU A 98 -16.65 9.99 9.70
C LEU A 98 -16.15 10.31 8.29
N VAL A 99 -15.44 11.41 8.10
CA VAL A 99 -14.75 11.74 6.85
C VAL A 99 -13.27 11.87 7.14
N SER A 100 -12.44 11.17 6.40
CA SER A 100 -10.97 11.25 6.48
C SER A 100 -10.36 11.72 5.16
N CYS A 101 -9.18 12.30 5.25
CA CYS A 101 -8.40 12.72 4.09
C CYS A 101 -6.96 12.19 4.17
N SER A 102 -6.34 12.02 3.00
CA SER A 102 -5.03 11.35 2.92
C SER A 102 -4.11 11.93 1.86
N SER A 103 -2.83 11.62 2.02
CA SER A 103 -1.78 11.82 1.02
C SER A 103 -1.95 10.92 -0.21
N ASP A 104 -2.91 9.99 -0.22
CA ASP A 104 -3.31 9.25 -1.42
C ASP A 104 -4.22 10.04 -2.38
N THR A 105 -4.36 11.36 -2.14
CA THR A 105 -5.18 12.33 -2.87
C THR A 105 -6.70 12.11 -2.76
N THR A 106 -7.15 11.28 -1.82
CA THR A 106 -8.57 10.97 -1.64
C THR A 106 -9.14 11.49 -0.32
N LEU A 107 -10.46 11.69 -0.34
CA LEU A 107 -11.26 11.70 0.87
C LEU A 107 -12.06 10.40 0.93
N LYS A 108 -12.26 9.87 2.13
CA LYS A 108 -13.08 8.70 2.37
C LYS A 108 -14.14 8.99 3.42
N ALA A 109 -15.35 8.55 3.14
CA ALA A 109 -16.44 8.56 4.09
C ALA A 109 -16.62 7.16 4.69
N TRP A 110 -16.95 7.13 5.97
CA TRP A 110 -17.08 5.91 6.77
C TRP A 110 -18.30 6.02 7.66
N ASN A 111 -18.92 4.90 7.97
CA ASN A 111 -19.83 4.84 9.10
C ASN A 111 -19.01 4.75 10.38
N CYS A 112 -19.09 5.76 11.24
CA CYS A 112 -18.25 5.86 12.44
C CYS A 112 -18.51 4.75 13.48
N LEU A 113 -19.67 4.09 13.43
CA LEU A 113 -20.07 3.01 14.33
C LEU A 113 -19.95 1.60 13.68
N SER A 114 -19.63 1.52 12.38
CA SER A 114 -19.44 0.22 11.73
C SER A 114 -18.08 -0.42 12.09
N ASP A 115 -17.82 -1.57 11.48
CA ASP A 115 -16.62 -2.39 11.59
C ASP A 115 -15.42 -1.88 10.78
N GLY A 116 -15.51 -0.70 10.16
CA GLY A 116 -14.39 -0.11 9.42
C GLY A 116 -14.61 0.00 7.91
N THR A 117 -15.78 -0.41 7.41
CA THR A 117 -16.12 -0.40 5.99
C THR A 117 -16.20 1.04 5.42
N CYS A 118 -15.41 1.30 4.37
CA CYS A 118 -15.43 2.56 3.62
C CYS A 118 -16.72 2.65 2.78
N THR A 119 -17.52 3.69 2.98
CA THR A 119 -18.79 3.88 2.26
C THR A 119 -18.59 4.55 0.91
N LYS A 120 -17.69 5.53 0.83
CA LYS A 120 -17.44 6.29 -0.41
C LYS A 120 -16.00 6.81 -0.46
N THR A 121 -15.42 6.86 -1.65
CA THR A 121 -14.15 7.52 -1.91
C THR A 121 -14.36 8.68 -2.89
N LEU A 122 -13.91 9.88 -2.53
CA LEU A 122 -14.03 11.11 -3.30
C LEU A 122 -12.63 11.50 -3.80
N ARG A 123 -12.51 11.85 -5.09
CA ARG A 123 -11.23 11.93 -5.81
C ARG A 123 -11.03 13.24 -6.57
N GLN A 124 -11.57 14.34 -6.03
CA GLN A 124 -11.53 15.64 -6.72
C GLN A 124 -10.19 16.37 -6.57
N HIS A 125 -9.44 16.13 -5.50
CA HIS A 125 -8.14 16.76 -5.28
C HIS A 125 -7.07 16.18 -6.22
N SER A 126 -6.21 17.05 -6.70
CA SER A 126 -5.10 16.73 -7.61
C SER A 126 -3.79 16.36 -6.90
N ASP A 127 -3.69 16.67 -5.61
CA ASP A 127 -2.51 16.43 -4.76
C ASP A 127 -2.95 16.01 -3.35
N TYR A 128 -2.02 15.89 -2.40
CA TYR A 128 -2.28 15.41 -1.05
C TYR A 128 -3.32 16.28 -0.35
N VAL A 129 -4.33 15.64 0.24
CA VAL A 129 -5.35 16.32 1.04
C VAL A 129 -4.87 16.33 2.48
N ILE A 130 -4.72 17.53 3.06
CA ILE A 130 -3.97 17.71 4.33
C ILE A 130 -4.88 18.03 5.50
N CYS A 131 -6.02 18.69 5.27
CA CYS A 131 -6.87 19.18 6.34
C CYS A 131 -8.34 19.13 5.97
N LEU A 132 -9.19 18.98 6.98
CA LEU A 132 -10.63 18.97 6.90
C LEU A 132 -11.23 19.98 7.88
N ALA A 133 -12.45 20.41 7.62
CA ALA A 133 -13.26 21.15 8.58
C ALA A 133 -14.72 20.73 8.43
N ALA A 134 -15.45 20.63 9.54
CA ALA A 134 -16.87 20.29 9.55
C ALA A 134 -17.63 21.29 10.40
N ALA A 135 -18.90 21.51 10.07
CA ALA A 135 -19.82 22.28 10.89
C ALA A 135 -20.50 21.35 11.91
N GLU A 136 -20.37 21.65 13.20
CA GLU A 136 -20.92 20.81 14.27
C GLU A 136 -22.46 20.73 14.22
N LYS A 137 -23.14 21.84 13.94
CA LYS A 137 -24.62 21.89 13.87
C LYS A 137 -25.18 21.58 12.47
N ASN A 138 -24.33 21.60 11.45
CA ASN A 138 -24.70 21.24 10.09
C ASN A 138 -23.89 20.03 9.64
N SER A 139 -24.35 18.86 10.06
CA SER A 139 -23.70 17.56 9.88
C SER A 139 -23.35 17.20 8.44
N ASN A 140 -23.97 17.87 7.46
CA ASN A 140 -23.83 17.48 6.06
C ASN A 140 -22.69 18.23 5.37
N VAL A 141 -22.18 19.33 5.94
CA VAL A 141 -21.18 20.17 5.27
C VAL A 141 -19.77 19.91 5.80
N VAL A 142 -18.90 19.45 4.91
CA VAL A 142 -17.47 19.24 5.18
C VAL A 142 -16.65 20.02 4.17
N ALA A 143 -15.58 20.69 4.60
CA ALA A 143 -14.59 21.30 3.72
C ALA A 143 -13.28 20.51 3.77
N SER A 144 -12.52 20.60 2.69
CA SER A 144 -11.23 19.92 2.56
C SER A 144 -10.22 20.78 1.82
N GLY A 145 -8.97 20.73 2.24
CA GLY A 145 -7.87 21.53 1.72
C GLY A 145 -6.67 20.65 1.39
N GLY A 146 -6.01 20.93 0.27
CA GLY A 146 -4.89 20.15 -0.22
C GLY A 146 -3.66 20.96 -0.61
N LEU A 147 -2.57 20.25 -0.90
CA LEU A 147 -1.30 20.84 -1.31
C LEU A 147 -1.36 21.51 -2.69
N GLY A 148 -2.31 21.13 -3.55
CA GLY A 148 -2.58 21.78 -4.82
C GLY A 148 -3.19 23.19 -4.70
N GLY A 149 -3.42 23.68 -3.48
CA GLY A 149 -4.10 24.96 -3.21
C GLY A 149 -5.61 24.90 -3.37
N GLU A 150 -6.15 23.69 -3.59
CA GLU A 150 -7.58 23.44 -3.76
C GLU A 150 -8.28 23.43 -2.41
N VAL A 151 -9.43 24.10 -2.35
CA VAL A 151 -10.36 24.01 -1.22
C VAL A 151 -11.74 23.64 -1.78
N PHE A 152 -12.25 22.49 -1.38
CA PHE A 152 -13.57 21.98 -1.78
C PHE A 152 -14.48 21.92 -0.57
N ILE A 153 -15.74 22.32 -0.77
CA ILE A 153 -16.84 22.19 0.18
C ILE A 153 -17.77 21.10 -0.35
N TRP A 154 -18.05 20.13 0.50
CA TRP A 154 -18.80 18.92 0.24
C TRP A 154 -20.08 18.93 1.04
N ASP A 155 -21.16 18.55 0.36
CA ASP A 155 -22.38 18.04 0.96
C ASP A 155 -22.22 16.52 0.98
N VAL A 156 -21.96 15.98 2.17
CA VAL A 156 -21.64 14.57 2.38
C VAL A 156 -22.84 13.70 2.02
N GLU A 157 -24.06 14.10 2.38
CA GLU A 157 -25.26 13.33 2.08
C GLU A 157 -25.49 13.28 0.56
N ALA A 158 -25.41 14.44 -0.11
CA ALA A 158 -25.53 14.49 -1.57
C ALA A 158 -24.43 13.67 -2.28
N ALA A 159 -23.19 13.69 -1.78
CA ALA A 159 -22.09 12.89 -2.32
C ALA A 159 -22.25 11.37 -2.10
N LEU A 160 -23.01 10.97 -1.08
CA LEU A 160 -23.33 9.58 -0.77
C LEU A 160 -24.54 9.05 -1.57
N THR A 161 -25.41 9.91 -2.08
CA THR A 161 -26.57 9.47 -2.90
C THR A 161 -26.12 8.71 -4.16
N PRO A 162 -26.70 7.54 -4.47
CA PRO A 162 -26.40 6.81 -5.71
C PRO A 162 -26.89 7.59 -6.93
N VAL A 163 -26.01 7.78 -7.93
CA VAL A 163 -26.43 8.34 -9.22
C VAL A 163 -27.24 7.27 -9.95
N SER A 164 -28.56 7.42 -10.03
CA SER A 164 -29.39 6.58 -10.87
C SER A 164 -28.99 6.80 -12.32
N LYS A 165 -28.49 5.76 -13.00
CA LYS A 165 -28.38 5.77 -14.45
C LYS A 165 -29.78 5.84 -15.03
N SER A 166 -30.23 7.01 -15.48
CA SER A 166 -31.36 7.07 -16.41
C SER A 166 -30.90 6.45 -17.71
N GLY A 167 -31.45 5.29 -18.06
CA GLY A 167 -31.15 4.57 -19.28
C GLY A 167 -31.50 5.41 -20.51
N ASP A 168 -30.69 5.21 -21.56
CA ASP A 168 -30.91 5.71 -22.91
C ASP A 168 -32.35 5.38 -23.35
N ALA A 169 -33.20 6.40 -23.41
CA ALA A 169 -34.45 6.33 -24.15
C ALA A 169 -34.15 6.73 -25.59
N MET A 170 -34.33 5.77 -26.49
CA MET A 170 -34.24 5.88 -27.94
C MET A 170 -34.85 7.18 -28.46
N GLU A 171 -34.09 7.88 -29.30
CA GLU A 171 -34.62 8.86 -30.23
C GLU A 171 -35.53 8.12 -31.23
N ASP A 172 -36.84 8.31 -31.11
CA ASP A 172 -37.78 7.99 -32.19
C ASP A 172 -38.35 9.30 -32.75
N ASP A 173 -38.00 9.55 -34.00
CA ASP A 173 -38.58 10.56 -34.89
C ASP A 173 -40.08 10.30 -35.10
N CYS A 174 -40.91 11.35 -35.04
CA CYS A 174 -41.89 11.68 -36.09
C CYS A 174 -42.79 12.91 -35.79
N SER A 175 -42.60 13.94 -36.63
CA SER A 175 -43.59 14.76 -37.36
C SER A 175 -44.53 15.79 -36.67
N ASN A 176 -44.52 16.96 -37.32
CA ASN A 176 -45.33 18.18 -37.17
C ASN A 176 -46.87 18.01 -37.05
N GLY A 177 -47.47 18.89 -36.25
CA GLY A 177 -48.89 19.25 -36.32
C GLY A 177 -49.19 20.55 -35.55
N VAL A 178 -49.62 21.59 -36.26
CA VAL A 178 -49.87 22.96 -35.79
C VAL A 178 -51.32 23.12 -35.30
N ASN A 179 -51.52 23.70 -34.10
CA ASN A 179 -52.51 24.74 -33.70
C ASN A 179 -53.08 24.59 -32.28
N GLY A 180 -53.14 25.70 -31.53
CA GLY A 180 -54.31 26.02 -30.69
C GLY A 180 -54.14 26.19 -29.17
N SER A 181 -53.74 27.39 -28.76
CA SER A 181 -54.26 28.21 -27.64
C SER A 181 -54.21 27.76 -26.14
N ALA A 182 -53.46 28.57 -25.38
CA ALA A 182 -53.78 29.21 -24.07
C ALA A 182 -54.05 28.38 -22.79
N ASN A 183 -53.12 28.42 -21.81
CA ASN A 183 -53.17 29.36 -20.67
C ASN A 183 -52.06 29.15 -19.60
N SER A 184 -51.47 30.29 -19.20
CA SER A 184 -50.93 30.70 -17.88
C SER A 184 -49.82 29.93 -17.14
N LEU A 185 -48.60 30.50 -17.12
CA LEU A 185 -47.75 30.71 -15.94
C LEU A 185 -46.88 31.97 -16.16
N PRO A 186 -46.63 32.84 -15.16
CA PRO A 186 -45.82 34.04 -15.34
C PRO A 186 -44.31 33.73 -15.28
N VAL A 187 -43.61 34.27 -16.27
CA VAL A 187 -42.14 34.42 -16.40
C VAL A 187 -41.74 35.65 -15.53
N THR A 188 -40.61 35.69 -14.83
CA THR A 188 -39.38 36.23 -15.42
C THR A 188 -38.16 36.11 -14.50
N SER A 189 -37.14 35.47 -15.08
CA SER A 189 -35.71 35.57 -14.79
C SER A 189 -35.16 36.98 -15.05
N LEU A 190 -34.00 37.29 -14.44
CA LEU A 190 -32.97 38.09 -15.11
C LEU A 190 -31.58 37.49 -14.81
N ARG A 191 -31.00 36.82 -15.81
CA ARG A 191 -29.57 36.49 -15.91
C ARG A 191 -28.95 37.45 -16.94
N THR A 192 -27.83 38.06 -16.59
CA THR A 192 -27.04 38.89 -17.50
C THR A 192 -25.96 38.04 -18.18
N ILE A 193 -25.87 38.17 -19.50
CA ILE A 193 -24.91 37.50 -20.39
C ILE A 193 -23.59 38.27 -20.42
N SER A 194 -22.46 37.55 -20.36
CA SER A 194 -21.23 37.93 -21.08
C SER A 194 -20.39 36.67 -21.39
N SER A 195 -20.10 36.50 -22.68
CA SER A 195 -19.20 35.54 -23.35
C SER A 195 -17.72 35.91 -23.10
N SER A 196 -16.69 35.05 -23.17
CA SER A 196 -16.39 34.02 -24.18
C SER A 196 -15.19 33.15 -23.74
N ASN A 197 -15.22 31.88 -24.17
CA ASN A 197 -14.12 30.99 -24.60
C ASN A 197 -12.92 30.68 -23.69
N SER A 198 -12.94 29.47 -23.11
CA SER A 198 -11.77 28.58 -23.07
C SER A 198 -12.22 27.13 -23.20
N ILE A 199 -11.76 26.47 -24.27
CA ILE A 199 -12.06 25.08 -24.61
C ILE A 199 -11.54 24.16 -23.50
N SER A 200 -12.44 23.44 -22.83
CA SER A 200 -12.08 22.36 -21.89
C SER A 200 -11.91 21.06 -22.67
N ALA A 201 -10.72 20.46 -22.59
CA ALA A 201 -10.49 19.08 -23.02
C ALA A 201 -11.29 18.14 -22.10
N HIS A 202 -12.35 17.56 -22.63
CA HIS A 202 -13.16 16.57 -21.93
C HIS A 202 -12.35 15.28 -21.74
N THR A 203 -12.00 14.96 -20.49
CA THR A 203 -11.83 13.57 -20.07
C THR A 203 -13.21 13.09 -19.60
N SER A 204 -13.60 11.89 -20.01
CA SER A 204 -14.90 11.29 -19.76
C SER A 204 -15.15 11.03 -18.27
N GLN A 205 -15.68 12.03 -17.56
CA GLN A 205 -16.28 11.87 -16.24
C GLN A 205 -17.79 11.74 -16.39
N SER A 206 -18.34 10.59 -16.00
CA SER A 206 -19.78 10.37 -15.82
C SER A 206 -20.36 11.48 -14.93
N HIS A 207 -21.44 12.13 -15.37
CA HIS A 207 -22.13 13.19 -14.63
C HIS A 207 -22.44 12.75 -13.18
N GLY A 208 -21.66 13.27 -12.23
CA GLY A 208 -21.74 12.98 -10.80
C GLY A 208 -21.64 14.25 -9.98
N TYR A 209 -21.95 14.13 -8.68
CA TYR A 209 -21.87 15.21 -7.69
C TYR A 209 -20.56 16.02 -7.84
N VAL A 210 -20.67 17.35 -7.94
CA VAL A 210 -19.52 18.27 -8.02
C VAL A 210 -19.48 19.12 -6.76
N PRO A 211 -18.38 19.10 -5.98
CA PRO A 211 -18.27 19.94 -4.80
C PRO A 211 -18.13 21.42 -5.15
N VAL A 212 -18.48 22.28 -4.20
CA VAL A 212 -18.29 23.73 -4.35
C VAL A 212 -16.81 24.07 -4.15
N GLY A 213 -16.16 24.65 -5.17
CA GLY A 213 -14.76 25.06 -5.09
C GLY A 213 -14.58 26.48 -4.57
N ALA A 214 -13.85 26.65 -3.46
CA ALA A 214 -13.44 27.96 -2.94
C ALA A 214 -12.13 28.43 -3.64
N LYS A 215 -12.28 28.97 -4.86
CA LYS A 215 -11.15 29.32 -5.73
C LYS A 215 -10.40 30.56 -5.23
N GLY A 216 -9.16 30.44 -4.79
CA GLY A 216 -8.29 31.61 -4.63
C GLY A 216 -7.02 31.46 -3.81
N HIS A 217 -6.80 30.34 -3.14
CA HIS A 217 -5.43 29.94 -2.78
C HIS A 217 -4.65 29.64 -4.06
N LYS A 218 -3.42 30.14 -4.12
CA LYS A 218 -2.43 29.90 -5.19
C LYS A 218 -1.32 28.96 -4.72
N GLU A 219 -1.27 28.68 -3.42
CA GLU A 219 -0.28 27.83 -2.78
C GLU A 219 -0.96 26.82 -1.86
N SER A 220 -0.17 25.89 -1.31
CA SER A 220 -0.64 24.77 -0.50
C SER A 220 -1.40 25.19 0.75
N VAL A 221 -2.55 24.53 0.99
CA VAL A 221 -3.39 24.72 2.17
C VAL A 221 -3.04 23.68 3.22
N TYR A 222 -2.79 24.11 4.46
CA TYR A 222 -2.38 23.26 5.57
C TYR A 222 -3.39 23.23 6.73
N ALA A 223 -4.26 24.22 6.82
CA ALA A 223 -5.24 24.33 7.90
C ALA A 223 -6.60 24.80 7.36
N LEU A 224 -7.67 24.24 7.92
CA LEU A 224 -9.05 24.66 7.73
C LEU A 224 -9.77 24.69 9.07
N ALA A 225 -10.74 25.61 9.20
CA ALA A 225 -11.70 25.58 10.30
C ALA A 225 -13.04 26.14 9.83
N MET A 226 -14.12 25.62 10.37
CA MET A 226 -15.49 26.04 10.08
C MET A 226 -16.20 26.32 11.42
N ASN A 227 -17.09 27.32 11.45
CA ASN A 227 -17.90 27.57 12.64
C ASN A 227 -19.06 26.56 12.73
N ASP A 228 -19.64 26.43 13.92
CA ASP A 228 -20.68 25.43 14.21
C ASP A 228 -21.85 25.47 13.22
N SER A 229 -22.25 26.67 12.78
CA SER A 229 -23.37 26.86 11.85
C SER A 229 -23.01 26.65 10.38
N GLY A 230 -21.73 26.45 10.03
CA GLY A 230 -21.29 26.28 8.65
C GLY A 230 -21.42 27.53 7.76
N THR A 231 -21.41 28.72 8.34
CA THR A 231 -21.59 30.00 7.62
C THR A 231 -20.29 30.71 7.30
N ARG A 232 -19.18 30.28 7.92
CA ARG A 232 -17.83 30.80 7.72
C ARG A 232 -16.84 29.65 7.65
N LEU A 233 -16.05 29.63 6.59
CA LEU A 233 -14.88 28.75 6.46
C LEU A 233 -13.63 29.62 6.43
N VAL A 234 -12.65 29.26 7.26
CA VAL A 234 -11.31 29.86 7.22
C VAL A 234 -10.28 28.85 6.75
N SER A 235 -9.26 29.36 6.09
CA SER A 235 -8.19 28.55 5.49
C SER A 235 -6.85 29.24 5.63
N GLY A 236 -5.80 28.45 5.85
CA GLY A 236 -4.44 28.90 6.06
C GLY A 236 -3.44 27.92 5.44
N GLY A 237 -2.28 28.44 5.07
CA GLY A 237 -1.25 27.65 4.39
C GLY A 237 0.01 28.47 4.13
N THR A 238 0.76 28.09 3.10
CA THR A 238 2.06 28.71 2.79
C THR A 238 1.94 30.13 2.26
N GLU A 239 0.74 30.56 1.85
CA GLU A 239 0.45 31.98 1.54
C GLU A 239 0.58 32.90 2.76
N LYS A 240 0.74 32.34 3.98
CA LYS A 240 0.96 33.06 5.25
C LYS A 240 -0.21 33.96 5.66
N VAL A 241 -1.38 33.67 5.12
CA VAL A 241 -2.57 34.50 5.24
C VAL A 241 -3.78 33.64 5.53
N VAL A 242 -4.60 34.09 6.48
CA VAL A 242 -5.93 33.52 6.71
C VAL A 242 -6.91 34.06 5.67
N ARG A 243 -7.53 33.17 4.90
CA ARG A 243 -8.61 33.51 3.97
C ARG A 243 -9.94 33.04 4.54
N VAL A 244 -10.97 33.88 4.40
CA VAL A 244 -12.32 33.61 4.87
C VAL A 244 -13.27 33.50 3.67
N TRP A 245 -14.16 32.54 3.72
CA TRP A 245 -15.10 32.20 2.66
C TRP A 245 -16.52 32.02 3.21
N ASP A 246 -17.50 32.26 2.35
CA ASP A 246 -18.86 31.76 2.54
C ASP A 246 -18.95 30.32 1.98
N PRO A 247 -19.12 29.29 2.83
CA PRO A 247 -19.14 27.89 2.39
C PRO A 247 -20.26 27.57 1.41
N ARG A 248 -21.40 28.26 1.50
CA ARG A 248 -22.57 27.98 0.66
C ARG A 248 -22.37 28.37 -0.80
N THR A 249 -21.61 29.45 -1.02
CA THR A 249 -21.39 30.00 -2.37
C THR A 249 -19.97 29.77 -2.88
N GLY A 250 -19.03 29.41 -2.02
CA GLY A 250 -17.59 29.38 -2.33
C GLY A 250 -16.99 30.78 -2.53
N SER A 251 -17.74 31.84 -2.20
CA SER A 251 -17.32 33.23 -2.45
C SER A 251 -16.30 33.69 -1.41
N LYS A 252 -15.34 34.52 -1.86
CA LYS A 252 -14.34 35.17 -1.00
C LYS A 252 -15.01 36.22 -0.13
N ALA A 253 -14.78 36.17 1.18
CA ALA A 253 -15.21 37.21 2.09
C ALA A 253 -14.06 38.20 2.38
N MET A 254 -12.91 37.71 2.87
CA MET A 254 -11.79 38.59 3.27
C MET A 254 -10.45 37.85 3.36
N LYS A 255 -9.37 38.63 3.49
CA LYS A 255 -7.97 38.18 3.56
C LYS A 255 -7.24 38.85 4.73
N LEU A 256 -6.75 38.09 5.71
CA LEU A 256 -6.12 38.61 6.94
C LEU A 256 -4.61 38.38 6.93
N ARG A 257 -3.83 39.46 6.84
CA ARG A 257 -2.37 39.41 6.80
C ARG A 257 -1.77 39.64 8.19
N GLY A 258 -0.69 38.93 8.49
CA GLY A 258 0.10 39.18 9.71
C GLY A 258 1.08 38.07 10.07
N HIS A 259 0.79 36.82 9.74
CA HIS A 259 1.77 35.74 9.89
C HIS A 259 2.94 35.89 8.92
N THR A 260 4.13 35.44 9.34
CA THR A 260 5.37 35.52 8.54
C THR A 260 5.81 34.17 7.99
N ASP A 261 5.09 33.10 8.33
CA ASP A 261 5.32 31.75 7.83
C ASP A 261 4.00 30.95 7.67
N ASN A 262 4.10 29.67 7.32
CA ASN A 262 3.00 28.76 7.05
C ASN A 262 2.04 28.62 8.24
N ILE A 263 0.74 28.75 7.99
CA ILE A 263 -0.31 28.58 8.98
C ILE A 263 -0.71 27.11 9.02
N ARG A 264 -0.54 26.46 10.18
CA ARG A 264 -0.73 25.02 10.36
C ARG A 264 -1.92 24.62 11.21
N ALA A 265 -2.43 25.52 12.04
CA ALA A 265 -3.63 25.30 12.83
C ALA A 265 -4.57 26.49 12.73
N LEU A 266 -5.87 26.20 12.67
CA LEU A 266 -6.94 27.20 12.68
C LEU A 266 -8.08 26.72 13.59
N LEU A 267 -8.67 27.65 14.33
CA LEU A 267 -9.92 27.45 15.08
C LEU A 267 -10.84 28.65 14.87
N LEU A 268 -12.14 28.40 14.86
CA LEU A 268 -13.17 29.43 14.90
C LEU A 268 -13.96 29.29 16.20
N ASP A 269 -14.43 30.42 16.72
CA ASP A 269 -15.44 30.40 17.76
C ASP A 269 -16.81 29.98 17.17
N SER A 270 -17.73 29.57 18.04
CA SER A 270 -19.06 29.11 17.64
C SER A 270 -19.86 30.17 16.86
N THR A 271 -19.63 31.46 17.13
CA THR A 271 -20.29 32.55 16.42
C THR A 271 -19.67 32.86 15.05
N GLY A 272 -18.44 32.42 14.80
CA GLY A 272 -17.66 32.77 13.61
C GLY A 272 -17.22 34.25 13.59
N ARG A 273 -17.10 34.90 14.76
CA ARG A 273 -16.58 36.25 14.93
C ARG A 273 -15.06 36.25 15.13
N TYR A 274 -14.55 35.28 15.89
CA TYR A 274 -13.14 35.21 16.26
C TYR A 274 -12.48 33.98 15.64
N CYS A 275 -11.24 34.16 15.21
CA CYS A 275 -10.40 33.10 14.65
C CYS A 275 -9.07 33.06 15.40
N LEU A 276 -8.62 31.86 15.77
CA LEU A 276 -7.27 31.61 16.25
C LEU A 276 -6.46 30.92 15.17
N SER A 277 -5.21 31.32 15.00
CA SER A 277 -4.27 30.69 14.07
C SER A 277 -2.93 30.41 14.71
N GLY A 278 -2.41 29.21 14.49
CA GLY A 278 -1.07 28.77 14.89
C GLY A 278 -0.19 28.58 13.66
N SER A 279 1.04 29.10 13.73
CA SER A 279 1.92 29.20 12.56
C SER A 279 3.33 28.68 12.83
N SER A 280 4.01 28.31 11.74
CA SER A 280 5.44 27.99 11.75
C SER A 280 6.32 29.18 12.17
N ASP A 281 5.79 30.40 12.20
CA ASP A 281 6.47 31.59 12.73
C ASP A 281 6.54 31.64 14.27
N SER A 282 6.21 30.54 14.95
CA SER A 282 6.14 30.37 16.42
C SER A 282 5.04 31.18 17.12
N MET A 283 4.17 31.87 16.39
CA MET A 283 3.12 32.70 16.97
C MET A 283 1.74 32.06 16.89
N ILE A 284 0.94 32.39 17.90
CA ILE A 284 -0.52 32.23 17.86
C ILE A 284 -1.13 33.62 17.68
N ARG A 285 -2.11 33.76 16.79
CA ARG A 285 -2.82 35.04 16.58
C ARG A 285 -4.31 34.90 16.77
N LEU A 286 -4.91 35.88 17.45
CA LEU A 286 -6.36 36.05 17.56
C LEU A 286 -6.80 37.14 16.58
N TRP A 287 -7.76 36.80 15.73
CA TRP A 287 -8.33 37.68 14.71
C TRP A 287 -9.78 37.97 15.04
N ASP A 288 -10.19 39.22 14.88
CA ASP A 288 -11.61 39.60 14.83
C ASP A 288 -12.00 39.70 13.36
N LEU A 289 -12.89 38.81 12.92
CA LEU A 289 -13.35 38.73 11.54
C LEU A 289 -14.31 39.89 11.19
N GLY A 290 -15.00 40.47 12.16
CA GLY A 290 -15.83 41.66 11.94
C GLY A 290 -14.99 42.91 11.71
N MET A 291 -13.92 43.07 12.49
CA MET A 291 -12.96 44.17 12.33
C MET A 291 -11.90 43.93 11.25
N GLN A 292 -11.80 42.69 10.74
CA GLN A 292 -10.83 42.26 9.74
C GLN A 292 -9.36 42.51 10.13
N ARG A 293 -9.03 42.34 11.41
CA ARG A 293 -7.67 42.60 11.92
C ARG A 293 -7.21 41.58 12.96
N CYS A 294 -5.90 41.50 13.14
CA CYS A 294 -5.30 40.83 14.28
C CYS A 294 -5.57 41.66 15.54
N VAL A 295 -6.16 41.05 16.56
CA VAL A 295 -6.39 41.69 17.87
C VAL A 295 -5.19 41.47 18.77
N HIS A 296 -4.73 40.22 18.88
CA HIS A 296 -3.63 39.82 19.75
C HIS A 296 -2.69 38.83 19.05
N SER A 297 -1.43 38.83 19.49
CA SER A 297 -0.41 37.85 19.11
C SER A 297 0.22 37.31 20.39
N TYR A 298 0.29 35.98 20.51
CA TYR A 298 0.79 35.29 21.69
C TYR A 298 2.10 34.59 21.33
N ALA A 299 3.21 35.11 21.85
CA ALA A 299 4.55 34.55 21.69
C ALA A 299 4.86 33.58 22.85
N VAL A 300 4.37 32.35 22.73
CA VAL A 300 4.49 31.33 23.79
C VAL A 300 5.51 30.25 23.41
N HIS A 301 5.48 29.79 22.17
CA HIS A 301 6.33 28.71 21.68
C HIS A 301 7.71 29.20 21.23
N THR A 302 8.71 28.32 21.31
CA THR A 302 10.09 28.61 20.82
C THR A 302 10.31 28.15 19.39
N ASP A 303 9.37 27.39 18.83
CA ASP A 303 9.36 26.88 17.46
C ASP A 303 7.91 26.84 16.93
N SER A 304 7.71 26.25 15.75
CA SER A 304 6.47 26.19 15.00
C SER A 304 5.29 25.63 15.80
N VAL A 305 4.14 26.31 15.75
CA VAL A 305 2.87 25.86 16.35
C VAL A 305 2.08 25.07 15.32
N TRP A 306 1.72 23.83 15.63
CA TRP A 306 1.10 22.89 14.68
C TRP A 306 -0.32 22.50 15.06
N ALA A 307 -0.66 22.53 16.35
CA ALA A 307 -1.96 22.11 16.86
C ALA A 307 -2.52 23.18 17.81
N LEU A 308 -3.83 23.39 17.72
CA LEU A 308 -4.60 24.23 18.63
C LEU A 308 -5.86 23.48 19.06
N ALA A 309 -6.26 23.66 20.31
CA ALA A 309 -7.60 23.32 20.80
C ALA A 309 -8.11 24.47 21.70
N SER A 310 -9.41 24.72 21.77
CA SER A 310 -9.99 25.79 22.58
C SER A 310 -10.99 25.24 23.58
N THR A 311 -11.07 25.85 24.76
CA THR A 311 -12.18 25.60 25.69
C THR A 311 -13.53 25.89 25.01
N PRO A 312 -14.65 25.25 25.42
CA PRO A 312 -15.97 25.50 24.83
C PRO A 312 -16.41 26.97 24.85
N THR A 313 -15.95 27.74 25.84
CA THR A 313 -16.24 29.18 25.96
C THR A 313 -15.36 30.07 25.08
N PHE A 314 -14.41 29.49 24.33
CA PHE A 314 -13.40 30.19 23.55
C PHE A 314 -12.61 31.24 24.37
N SER A 315 -12.44 31.00 25.67
CA SER A 315 -11.72 31.90 26.58
C SER A 315 -10.24 31.55 26.71
N HIS A 316 -9.90 30.26 26.58
CA HIS A 316 -8.53 29.77 26.65
C HIS A 316 -8.20 28.89 25.44
N VAL A 317 -6.92 28.87 25.09
CA VAL A 317 -6.36 28.05 24.02
C VAL A 317 -5.27 27.13 24.53
N TYR A 318 -5.34 25.86 24.13
CA TYR A 318 -4.28 24.89 24.24
C TYR A 318 -3.47 24.89 22.95
N SER A 319 -2.15 24.91 23.03
CA SER A 319 -1.29 24.98 21.86
C SER A 319 -0.09 24.05 21.98
N GLY A 320 0.25 23.40 20.87
CA GLY A 320 1.37 22.46 20.78
C GLY A 320 2.01 22.48 19.40
N GLY A 321 3.27 22.06 19.33
CA GLY A 321 3.96 21.97 18.05
C GLY A 321 5.35 21.36 18.13
N ARG A 322 6.27 21.96 17.38
CA ARG A 322 7.63 21.44 17.16
C ARG A 322 8.54 21.50 18.39
N ASP A 323 8.28 22.44 19.29
CA ASP A 323 9.04 22.62 20.54
C ASP A 323 8.63 21.65 21.67
N LEU A 324 7.84 20.62 21.34
CA LEU A 324 7.43 19.53 22.22
C LEU A 324 6.53 19.94 23.40
N SER A 325 6.24 21.23 23.53
CA SER A 325 5.58 21.80 24.70
C SER A 325 4.09 21.96 24.47
N LEU A 326 3.29 21.64 25.48
CA LEU A 326 1.85 21.91 25.50
C LEU A 326 1.59 23.07 26.46
N TYR A 327 1.10 24.19 25.93
CA TYR A 327 0.74 25.36 26.73
C TYR A 327 -0.77 25.53 26.83
N LEU A 328 -1.22 26.13 27.92
CA LEU A 328 -2.57 26.68 28.07
C LEU A 328 -2.45 28.20 28.25
N THR A 329 -3.16 28.95 27.42
CA THR A 329 -3.11 30.42 27.40
C THR A 329 -4.52 31.01 27.55
N ASP A 330 -4.69 31.91 28.49
CA ASP A 330 -5.87 32.76 28.62
C ASP A 330 -5.83 33.86 27.54
N LEU A 331 -6.88 33.94 26.73
CA LEU A 331 -6.92 34.85 25.59
C LEU A 331 -7.15 36.31 25.99
N VAL A 332 -7.70 36.56 27.18
CA VAL A 332 -8.00 37.88 27.72
C VAL A 332 -6.82 38.43 28.50
N THR A 333 -6.37 37.70 29.52
CA THR A 333 -5.25 38.13 30.39
C THR A 333 -3.90 37.97 29.70
N ARG A 334 -3.82 37.10 28.69
CA ARG A 334 -2.60 36.69 27.99
C ARG A 334 -1.63 35.94 28.90
N GLU A 335 -2.09 35.44 30.04
CA GLU A 335 -1.28 34.54 30.85
C GLU A 335 -1.21 33.16 30.20
N SER A 336 -0.02 32.59 30.18
CA SER A 336 0.29 31.27 29.67
C SER A 336 0.93 30.42 30.75
N LEU A 337 0.61 29.13 30.75
CA LEU A 337 1.25 28.14 31.61
C LEU A 337 1.70 26.93 30.78
N LEU A 338 2.80 26.29 31.17
CA LEU A 338 3.28 25.05 30.58
C LEU A 338 2.57 23.86 31.24
N LEU A 339 1.70 23.16 30.50
CA LEU A 339 0.99 21.98 31.01
C LEU A 339 1.92 20.79 31.14
N CYS A 340 2.60 20.44 30.05
CA CYS A 340 3.56 19.34 29.99
C CYS A 340 4.54 19.52 28.83
N THR A 341 5.64 18.78 28.89
CA THR A 341 6.60 18.65 27.79
C THR A 341 6.61 17.19 27.35
N LYS A 342 6.55 16.95 26.04
CA LYS A 342 6.56 15.60 25.46
C LYS A 342 7.95 15.26 24.90
N GLU A 343 8.14 14.00 24.55
CA GLU A 343 9.36 13.53 23.86
C GLU A 343 9.33 13.79 22.35
N HIS A 344 8.13 13.93 21.79
CA HIS A 344 7.90 13.99 20.35
C HIS A 344 7.04 15.22 19.99
N PRO A 345 7.29 15.87 18.83
CA PRO A 345 6.50 17.01 18.37
C PRO A 345 5.00 16.73 18.34
N ILE A 346 4.21 17.69 18.82
CA ILE A 346 2.74 17.58 18.90
C ILE A 346 2.14 17.90 17.53
N LEU A 347 1.35 16.97 17.00
CA LEU A 347 0.72 17.08 15.69
C LEU A 347 -0.76 17.50 15.76
N GLN A 348 -1.50 17.01 16.76
CA GLN A 348 -2.90 17.34 16.95
C GLN A 348 -3.33 17.26 18.41
N LEU A 349 -4.31 18.07 18.78
CA LEU A 349 -4.93 18.11 20.10
C LEU A 349 -6.43 17.87 19.98
N ALA A 350 -7.02 17.14 20.94
CA ALA A 350 -8.46 16.98 21.04
C ALA A 350 -8.91 17.04 22.50
N LEU A 351 -9.83 17.95 22.80
CA LEU A 351 -10.43 18.04 24.13
C LEU A 351 -11.48 16.94 24.33
N HIS A 352 -11.46 16.35 25.52
CA HIS A 352 -12.40 15.35 25.99
C HIS A 352 -12.70 15.66 27.45
N ASP A 353 -13.84 16.31 27.69
CA ASP A 353 -14.24 16.83 29.00
C ASP A 353 -13.14 17.68 29.65
N ASP A 354 -12.72 17.35 30.87
CA ASP A 354 -11.63 18.02 31.58
C ASP A 354 -10.24 17.45 31.25
N SER A 355 -10.12 16.67 30.18
CA SER A 355 -8.86 16.13 29.67
C SER A 355 -8.58 16.59 28.24
N ILE A 356 -7.30 16.50 27.86
CA ILE A 356 -6.84 16.76 26.51
C ILE A 356 -5.99 15.60 26.00
N TRP A 357 -6.36 15.10 24.83
CA TRP A 357 -5.57 14.11 24.09
C TRP A 357 -4.56 14.82 23.21
N ALA A 358 -3.32 14.33 23.22
CA ALA A 358 -2.22 14.86 22.44
C ALA A 358 -1.58 13.76 21.58
N ALA A 359 -1.72 13.91 20.26
CA ALA A 359 -1.06 13.09 19.25
C ALA A 359 0.28 13.69 18.84
N THR A 360 1.25 12.83 18.54
CA THR A 360 2.63 13.23 18.24
C THR A 360 3.17 12.50 17.02
N THR A 361 4.42 12.78 16.64
CA THR A 361 5.11 11.98 15.61
C THR A 361 5.38 10.54 16.01
N ASP A 362 5.26 10.21 17.30
CA ASP A 362 5.22 8.82 17.78
C ASP A 362 3.83 8.19 17.61
N SER A 363 3.82 6.86 17.56
CA SER A 363 2.67 5.99 17.39
C SER A 363 1.73 5.92 18.60
N SER A 364 2.13 6.44 19.77
CA SER A 364 1.30 6.48 20.97
C SER A 364 0.50 7.78 21.12
N VAL A 365 -0.66 7.70 21.78
CA VAL A 365 -1.50 8.87 22.13
C VAL A 365 -1.58 8.99 23.64
N HIS A 366 -1.47 10.22 24.13
CA HIS A 366 -1.42 10.50 25.56
C HIS A 366 -2.55 11.45 25.97
N ARG A 367 -3.24 11.12 27.06
CA ARG A 367 -4.27 11.96 27.70
C ARG A 367 -3.66 12.70 28.87
N TRP A 368 -3.95 13.99 28.98
CA TRP A 368 -3.45 14.87 30.04
C TRP A 368 -4.63 15.59 30.71
N PRO A 369 -4.53 15.94 32.00
CA PRO A 369 -5.52 16.79 32.64
C PRO A 369 -5.50 18.18 32.02
N ALA A 370 -6.68 18.73 31.73
CA ALA A 370 -6.85 20.02 31.07
C ALA A 370 -7.76 20.99 31.85
N GLU A 371 -8.68 20.48 32.68
CA GLU A 371 -9.69 21.26 33.43
C GLU A 371 -10.43 22.26 32.52
N ALA A 372 -10.86 21.81 31.34
CA ALA A 372 -11.38 22.67 30.27
C ALA A 372 -12.62 23.49 30.69
N HIS A 373 -13.41 23.01 31.66
CA HIS A 373 -14.54 23.76 32.20
C HIS A 373 -14.13 24.86 33.19
N ASN A 374 -13.02 24.67 33.90
CA ASN A 374 -12.50 25.65 34.86
C ASN A 374 -10.96 25.73 34.80
N PRO A 375 -10.40 26.30 33.71
CA PRO A 375 -8.96 26.31 33.47
C PRO A 375 -8.18 27.06 34.55
N GLN A 376 -8.82 27.98 35.29
CA GLN A 376 -8.22 28.73 36.38
C GLN A 376 -7.62 27.84 37.49
N LYS A 377 -8.18 26.65 37.71
CA LYS A 377 -7.59 25.67 38.64
C LYS A 377 -6.16 25.25 38.25
N VAL A 378 -5.87 25.20 36.95
CA VAL A 378 -4.53 24.84 36.46
C VAL A 378 -3.55 25.99 36.68
N PHE A 379 -3.99 27.23 36.45
CA PHE A 379 -3.21 28.44 36.74
C PHE A 379 -2.87 28.58 38.24
N GLN A 380 -3.71 28.06 39.13
CA GLN A 380 -3.40 28.01 40.57
C GLN A 380 -2.33 26.96 40.94
N ARG A 381 -2.15 25.92 40.10
CA ARG A 381 -1.18 24.83 40.35
C ARG A 381 0.20 25.10 39.75
N GLY A 382 0.29 25.90 38.69
CA GLY A 382 1.52 26.16 37.94
C GLY A 382 1.94 27.63 37.97
N GLY A 383 3.22 27.90 37.69
CA GLY A 383 3.68 29.26 37.43
C GLY A 383 3.17 29.74 36.06
N SER A 384 2.36 30.80 36.04
CA SER A 384 1.97 31.48 34.81
C SER A 384 2.97 32.56 34.42
N PHE A 385 3.00 32.90 33.13
CA PHE A 385 3.76 34.03 32.61
C PHE A 385 2.98 34.74 31.52
N LEU A 386 3.18 36.05 31.39
CA LEU A 386 2.53 36.82 30.33
C LEU A 386 3.10 36.45 28.96
N ALA A 387 2.25 36.02 28.03
CA ALA A 387 2.58 35.80 26.63
C ALA A 387 3.02 37.12 25.98
N GLY A 388 4.23 37.14 25.40
CA GLY A 388 4.81 38.34 24.83
C GLY A 388 4.09 38.82 23.56
N ASN A 389 4.15 40.14 23.30
CA ASN A 389 3.66 40.76 22.05
C ASN A 389 4.69 40.66 20.89
N LEU A 390 5.92 40.27 21.19
CA LEU A 390 7.05 40.14 20.26
C LEU A 390 7.72 38.79 20.54
N SER A 391 8.47 38.24 19.58
CA SER A 391 9.17 36.93 19.63
C SER A 391 10.32 36.87 20.67
N PHE A 392 10.04 37.32 21.89
CA PHE A 392 10.96 37.47 23.01
C PHE A 392 10.99 36.24 23.93
N SER A 393 10.33 35.14 23.56
CA SER A 393 10.45 33.85 24.25
C SER A 393 11.91 33.35 24.21
N ARG A 394 12.65 33.64 23.13
CA ARG A 394 14.12 33.41 23.07
C ARG A 394 14.91 34.31 24.04
N ALA A 395 14.42 35.52 24.34
CA ALA A 395 15.11 36.46 25.22
C ALA A 395 14.88 36.14 26.71
N ARG A 396 13.74 35.56 27.09
CA ARG A 396 13.45 35.23 28.50
C ARG A 396 14.31 34.11 29.07
N VAL A 397 14.60 33.07 28.28
CA VAL A 397 15.55 32.01 28.67
C VAL A 397 16.95 32.59 28.93
N SER A 398 17.28 33.74 28.31
CA SER A 398 18.58 34.40 28.47
C SER A 398 18.62 35.50 29.55
N LEU A 399 17.48 36.02 30.01
CA LEU A 399 17.43 37.19 30.92
C LEU A 399 16.94 36.85 32.34
N GLU A 400 16.05 35.87 32.51
CA GLU A 400 15.47 35.53 33.83
C GLU A 400 15.85 34.11 34.31
N GLY A 401 16.48 33.28 33.48
CA GLY A 401 17.06 31.98 33.88
C GLY A 401 16.05 30.89 34.32
N SER A 402 14.76 31.20 34.46
CA SER A 402 13.73 30.22 34.84
C SER A 402 13.00 29.69 33.61
N THR A 403 13.31 28.46 33.20
CA THR A 403 12.46 27.72 32.26
C THR A 403 11.11 27.43 32.92
N PRO A 404 9.97 27.63 32.23
CA PRO A 404 8.67 27.29 32.79
C PRO A 404 8.66 25.81 33.19
N VAL A 405 8.18 25.52 34.39
CA VAL A 405 8.12 24.15 34.92
C VAL A 405 6.77 23.55 34.52
N PRO A 406 6.75 22.34 33.93
CA PRO A 406 5.50 21.70 33.55
C PRO A 406 4.65 21.38 34.78
N VAL A 407 3.35 21.67 34.70
CA VAL A 407 2.38 21.32 35.77
C VAL A 407 2.28 19.80 35.95
N TYR A 408 2.27 19.05 34.85
CA TYR A 408 2.17 17.60 34.85
C TYR A 408 3.42 16.97 34.24
N LYS A 409 3.95 15.95 34.91
CA LYS A 409 5.11 15.17 34.46
C LYS A 409 4.72 13.93 33.66
N GLU A 410 3.58 13.32 34.01
CA GLU A 410 3.10 12.09 33.41
C GLU A 410 1.64 12.24 32.94
N PRO A 411 1.26 11.55 31.85
CA PRO A 411 -0.11 11.53 31.34
C PRO A 411 -1.03 10.72 32.26
N THR A 412 -2.33 11.01 32.22
CA THR A 412 -3.34 10.22 32.96
C THR A 412 -3.64 8.88 32.28
N LEU A 413 -3.52 8.81 30.95
CA LEU A 413 -3.73 7.59 30.18
C LEU A 413 -2.87 7.62 28.93
N THR A 414 -2.35 6.45 28.55
CA THR A 414 -1.56 6.27 27.33
C THR A 414 -2.15 5.15 26.50
N ILE A 415 -2.45 5.43 25.24
CA ILE A 415 -2.73 4.42 24.21
C ILE A 415 -1.40 4.05 23.56
N PRO A 416 -0.89 2.83 23.78
CA PRO A 416 0.42 2.43 23.27
C PRO A 416 0.37 2.16 21.76
N GLY A 417 1.40 2.61 21.05
CA GLY A 417 1.67 2.21 19.67
C GLY A 417 2.64 1.04 19.59
N THR A 418 2.99 0.64 18.37
CA THR A 418 3.97 -0.41 18.07
C THR A 418 5.18 0.17 17.33
N PRO A 419 6.40 -0.39 17.52
CA PRO A 419 7.58 0.09 16.82
C PRO A 419 7.43 0.00 15.29
N ALA A 420 7.61 1.13 14.61
CA ALA A 420 7.61 1.19 13.15
C ALA A 420 8.85 0.52 12.55
N ILE A 421 8.72 -0.20 11.44
CA ILE A 421 9.86 -0.63 10.61
C ILE A 421 10.47 0.60 9.92
N VAL A 422 11.77 0.84 10.11
CA VAL A 422 12.48 2.03 9.59
C VAL A 422 13.58 1.69 8.59
N GLN A 423 14.11 0.47 8.63
CA GLN A 423 15.18 0.01 7.73
C GLN A 423 14.84 -1.40 7.24
N HIS A 424 15.22 -1.69 6.00
CA HIS A 424 15.01 -3.00 5.37
C HIS A 424 16.17 -3.34 4.41
N GLU A 425 16.37 -4.63 4.14
CA GLU A 425 17.29 -5.14 3.12
C GLU A 425 16.72 -6.41 2.49
N ILE A 426 16.69 -6.47 1.16
CA ILE A 426 16.32 -7.68 0.43
C ILE A 426 17.56 -8.58 0.30
N LEU A 427 17.49 -9.81 0.82
CA LEU A 427 18.61 -10.75 0.75
C LEU A 427 18.79 -11.35 -0.66
N ASN A 428 19.97 -11.90 -0.94
CA ASN A 428 20.35 -12.37 -2.28
C ASN A 428 19.49 -13.53 -2.81
N ASN A 429 18.94 -14.35 -1.92
CA ASN A 429 17.98 -15.39 -2.28
C ASN A 429 16.65 -14.84 -2.81
N ARG A 430 16.45 -13.51 -2.78
CA ARG A 430 15.22 -12.83 -3.25
C ARG A 430 13.97 -13.51 -2.71
N ARG A 431 14.00 -13.97 -1.46
CA ARG A 431 12.86 -14.57 -0.77
C ARG A 431 12.73 -13.99 0.62
N HIS A 432 13.87 -13.66 1.22
CA HIS A 432 13.94 -13.13 2.56
C HIS A 432 14.24 -11.64 2.59
N VAL A 433 13.66 -10.94 3.58
CA VAL A 433 13.92 -9.52 3.85
C VAL A 433 14.28 -9.35 5.31
N LEU A 434 15.40 -8.69 5.57
CA LEU A 434 15.82 -8.29 6.90
C LEU A 434 15.23 -6.91 7.19
N THR A 435 14.69 -6.70 8.39
CA THR A 435 14.09 -5.41 8.80
C THR A 435 14.62 -4.97 10.15
N LYS A 436 14.61 -3.66 10.41
CA LYS A 436 14.88 -3.07 11.73
C LYS A 436 13.81 -2.05 12.07
N ASP A 437 13.30 -2.11 13.29
CA ASP A 437 12.30 -1.18 13.80
C ASP A 437 12.87 0.02 14.58
N THR A 438 12.01 0.95 14.96
CA THR A 438 12.33 2.13 15.80
C THR A 438 12.84 1.78 17.20
N ALA A 439 12.49 0.60 17.73
CA ALA A 439 13.01 0.10 19.00
C ALA A 439 14.39 -0.57 18.85
N GLY A 440 14.86 -0.76 17.61
CA GLY A 440 16.12 -1.39 17.23
C GLY A 440 16.05 -2.91 17.06
N SER A 441 14.86 -3.52 17.10
CA SER A 441 14.69 -4.96 16.88
C SER A 441 14.89 -5.33 15.42
N VAL A 442 15.65 -6.39 15.16
CA VAL A 442 15.95 -6.89 13.81
C VAL A 442 15.20 -8.19 13.56
N LYS A 443 14.44 -8.27 12.47
CA LYS A 443 13.62 -9.44 12.12
C LYS A 443 13.85 -9.91 10.69
N LEU A 444 13.83 -11.22 10.48
CA LEU A 444 13.93 -11.87 9.17
C LEU A 444 12.54 -12.32 8.70
N TRP A 445 12.17 -11.89 7.49
CA TRP A 445 10.85 -12.15 6.90
C TRP A 445 10.94 -13.12 5.73
N GLU A 446 9.96 -14.03 5.61
CA GLU A 446 9.69 -14.80 4.40
C GLU A 446 8.62 -14.13 3.55
N ILE A 447 9.02 -13.53 2.43
CA ILE A 447 8.11 -12.71 1.60
C ILE A 447 7.06 -13.56 0.87
N THR A 448 7.41 -14.77 0.47
CA THR A 448 6.50 -15.70 -0.23
C THR A 448 5.27 -16.08 0.60
N ARG A 449 5.39 -16.08 1.93
CA ARG A 449 4.32 -16.46 2.88
C ARG A 449 3.88 -15.32 3.80
N GLY A 450 4.61 -14.21 3.81
CA GLY A 450 4.32 -13.04 4.63
C GLY A 450 4.51 -13.26 6.13
N ILE A 451 5.47 -14.08 6.54
CA ILE A 451 5.72 -14.43 7.95
C ILE A 451 7.08 -13.95 8.43
N VAL A 452 7.21 -13.67 9.72
CA VAL A 452 8.51 -13.54 10.38
C VAL A 452 9.05 -14.94 10.65
N ILE A 453 10.24 -15.24 10.13
CA ILE A 453 10.96 -16.50 10.38
C ILE A 453 11.65 -16.45 11.74
N GLU A 454 12.32 -15.34 12.01
CA GLU A 454 13.15 -15.18 13.19
C GLU A 454 13.17 -13.71 13.65
N ASP A 455 13.04 -13.51 14.96
CA ASP A 455 13.21 -12.20 15.63
C ASP A 455 14.53 -12.23 16.41
N TYR A 456 15.53 -11.49 15.91
CA TYR A 456 16.85 -11.43 16.52
C TYR A 456 16.92 -10.45 17.69
N GLY A 457 15.86 -9.69 17.97
CA GLY A 457 15.90 -8.64 18.99
C GLY A 457 16.84 -7.50 18.61
N LYS A 458 17.36 -6.79 19.62
CA LYS A 458 18.23 -5.63 19.45
C LYS A 458 19.67 -6.03 19.10
N VAL A 459 19.92 -6.28 17.82
CA VAL A 459 21.23 -6.66 17.28
C VAL A 459 21.69 -5.69 16.18
N SER A 460 22.96 -5.76 15.80
CA SER A 460 23.52 -5.01 14.68
C SER A 460 22.89 -5.49 13.36
N PHE A 461 22.29 -4.57 12.60
CA PHE A 461 21.59 -4.89 11.35
C PHE A 461 22.58 -5.30 10.26
N GLU A 462 23.70 -4.59 10.16
CA GLU A 462 24.76 -4.81 9.18
C GLU A 462 25.47 -6.15 9.42
N GLU A 463 25.79 -6.49 10.68
CA GLU A 463 26.39 -7.79 11.02
C GLU A 463 25.45 -8.95 10.68
N LYS A 464 24.14 -8.81 10.98
CA LYS A 464 23.16 -9.84 10.63
C LYS A 464 22.98 -9.99 9.13
N LYS A 465 22.97 -8.88 8.39
CA LYS A 465 22.97 -8.89 6.93
C LYS A 465 24.15 -9.67 6.36
N GLU A 466 25.36 -9.48 6.90
CA GLU A 466 26.55 -10.21 6.48
C GLU A 466 26.50 -11.69 6.87
N GLN A 467 26.02 -12.02 8.08
CA GLN A 467 25.85 -13.40 8.54
C GLN A 467 24.85 -14.20 7.70
N LEU A 468 23.78 -13.55 7.25
CA LEU A 468 22.72 -14.16 6.42
C LEU A 468 23.04 -14.10 4.92
N PHE A 469 24.25 -13.69 4.54
CA PHE A 469 24.64 -13.66 3.14
C PHE A 469 24.74 -15.08 2.58
N GLU A 470 23.90 -15.35 1.58
CA GLU A 470 23.98 -16.56 0.77
C GLU A 470 24.57 -16.22 -0.60
N MET A 471 25.51 -17.05 -1.08
CA MET A 471 26.12 -16.89 -2.40
C MET A 471 25.20 -17.50 -3.48
N VAL A 472 24.06 -16.84 -3.72
CA VAL A 472 23.03 -17.26 -4.68
C VAL A 472 22.60 -16.07 -5.53
N SER A 473 22.38 -16.27 -6.83
CA SER A 473 21.88 -15.22 -7.74
C SER A 473 20.50 -15.56 -8.28
N ILE A 474 19.47 -14.89 -7.74
CA ILE A 474 18.08 -14.97 -8.20
C ILE A 474 17.67 -13.61 -8.80
N PRO A 475 16.96 -13.59 -9.95
CA PRO A 475 16.43 -12.35 -10.52
C PRO A 475 15.53 -11.58 -9.55
N ALA A 476 15.61 -10.25 -9.61
CA ALA A 476 14.71 -9.38 -8.85
C ALA A 476 13.26 -9.61 -9.27
N TRP A 477 12.35 -9.89 -8.35
CA TRP A 477 10.93 -10.08 -8.68
C TRP A 477 9.96 -9.26 -7.82
N PHE A 478 10.47 -8.60 -6.78
CA PHE A 478 9.74 -7.64 -6.00
C PHE A 478 10.65 -6.49 -5.58
N THR A 479 10.03 -5.40 -5.16
CA THR A 479 10.67 -4.32 -4.41
C THR A 479 9.94 -4.15 -3.08
N VAL A 480 10.58 -3.54 -2.10
CA VAL A 480 9.93 -3.27 -0.80
C VAL A 480 10.07 -1.81 -0.40
N ASP A 481 9.15 -1.35 0.43
CA ASP A 481 9.22 -0.07 1.12
C ASP A 481 8.70 -0.19 2.56
N THR A 482 9.13 0.72 3.43
CA THR A 482 8.73 0.75 4.85
C THR A 482 8.15 2.10 5.25
N ARG A 483 7.61 2.85 4.29
CA ARG A 483 7.19 4.25 4.46
C ARG A 483 6.06 4.42 5.48
N LEU A 484 5.18 3.43 5.58
CA LEU A 484 4.04 3.42 6.49
C LEU A 484 4.38 2.80 7.86
N GLY A 485 5.65 2.47 8.13
CA GLY A 485 6.06 1.75 9.34
C GLY A 485 5.81 0.24 9.28
N SER A 486 5.26 -0.26 8.18
CA SER A 486 5.04 -1.68 7.88
C SER A 486 5.80 -2.09 6.61
N LEU A 487 5.99 -3.38 6.38
CA LEU A 487 6.72 -3.88 5.21
C LEU A 487 5.77 -4.02 4.01
N SER A 488 5.88 -3.09 3.05
CA SER A 488 5.12 -3.12 1.80
C SER A 488 5.92 -3.83 0.72
N VAL A 489 5.34 -4.83 0.08
CA VAL A 489 5.97 -5.59 -1.02
C VAL A 489 5.27 -5.29 -2.33
N HIS A 490 6.01 -4.80 -3.32
CA HIS A 490 5.49 -4.40 -4.61
C HIS A 490 5.83 -5.42 -5.70
N LEU A 491 4.81 -5.80 -6.48
CA LEU A 491 4.90 -6.66 -7.65
C LEU A 491 4.54 -5.86 -8.91
N ASP A 492 5.52 -5.78 -9.81
CA ASP A 492 5.39 -5.12 -11.11
C ASP A 492 5.61 -6.15 -12.24
N THR A 493 4.71 -6.17 -13.22
CA THR A 493 4.84 -6.99 -14.43
C THR A 493 5.72 -6.30 -15.48
N PRO A 494 6.50 -7.03 -16.30
CA PRO A 494 6.67 -8.49 -16.30
C PRO A 494 7.72 -8.99 -15.29
N GLN A 495 8.45 -8.09 -14.64
CA GLN A 495 9.65 -8.41 -13.83
C GLN A 495 9.35 -9.37 -12.67
N CYS A 496 8.16 -9.29 -12.06
CA CYS A 496 7.78 -10.19 -10.96
C CYS A 496 7.77 -11.67 -11.35
N PHE A 497 7.59 -12.00 -12.63
CA PHE A 497 7.61 -13.39 -13.08
C PHE A 497 9.00 -13.90 -13.46
N SER A 498 10.07 -13.15 -13.18
CA SER A 498 11.44 -13.52 -13.57
C SER A 498 12.13 -14.51 -12.63
N ALA A 499 11.68 -14.63 -11.38
CA ALA A 499 12.30 -15.51 -10.40
C ALA A 499 11.70 -16.93 -10.41
N GLU A 500 12.58 -17.92 -10.60
CA GLU A 500 12.26 -19.33 -10.51
C GLU A 500 13.20 -20.02 -9.52
N MET A 501 12.66 -20.95 -8.76
CA MET A 501 13.40 -21.83 -7.85
C MET A 501 12.97 -23.28 -8.06
N TYR A 502 13.82 -24.23 -7.71
CA TYR A 502 13.41 -25.64 -7.69
C TYR A 502 12.53 -25.92 -6.48
N SER A 503 11.59 -26.85 -6.63
CA SER A 503 10.72 -27.33 -5.55
C SER A 503 11.51 -27.80 -4.32
N ALA A 504 12.68 -28.41 -4.53
CA ALA A 504 13.60 -28.83 -3.48
C ALA A 504 14.10 -27.65 -2.62
N ASP A 505 14.44 -26.52 -3.25
CA ASP A 505 14.92 -25.32 -2.53
C ASP A 505 13.81 -24.61 -1.73
N LEU A 506 12.56 -24.91 -2.07
CA LEU A 506 11.37 -24.40 -1.40
C LEU A 506 10.80 -25.36 -0.36
N ASN A 507 11.39 -26.56 -0.20
CA ASN A 507 10.91 -27.63 0.68
C ASN A 507 9.44 -28.02 0.42
N ILE A 508 9.02 -28.07 -0.85
CA ILE A 508 7.65 -28.46 -1.21
C ILE A 508 7.51 -29.99 -1.18
N ALA A 509 6.74 -30.50 -0.22
CA ALA A 509 6.52 -31.94 -0.06
C ALA A 509 5.78 -32.56 -1.27
N GLY A 510 6.18 -33.77 -1.65
CA GLY A 510 5.47 -34.58 -2.66
C GLY A 510 5.67 -34.15 -4.12
N LYS A 511 6.66 -33.30 -4.42
CA LYS A 511 7.02 -32.92 -5.79
C LYS A 511 8.42 -33.42 -6.17
N PRO A 512 8.66 -33.73 -7.47
CA PRO A 512 10.00 -34.00 -7.97
C PRO A 512 10.94 -32.84 -7.64
N GLU A 513 12.17 -33.13 -7.21
CA GLU A 513 13.17 -32.11 -6.82
C GLU A 513 13.51 -31.11 -7.93
N ASP A 514 13.36 -31.54 -9.19
CA ASP A 514 13.70 -30.77 -10.39
C ASP A 514 12.58 -29.90 -10.95
N ASP A 515 11.39 -29.94 -10.33
CA ASP A 515 10.24 -29.14 -10.75
C ASP A 515 10.50 -27.65 -10.47
N LYS A 516 10.26 -26.79 -11.48
CA LYS A 516 10.47 -25.34 -11.37
C LYS A 516 9.21 -24.64 -10.86
N VAL A 517 9.41 -23.75 -9.91
CA VAL A 517 8.36 -22.95 -9.28
C VAL A 517 8.62 -21.47 -9.55
N ASN A 518 7.62 -20.77 -10.05
CA ASN A 518 7.67 -19.32 -10.18
C ASN A 518 7.19 -18.66 -8.88
N LEU A 519 8.07 -17.88 -8.25
CA LEU A 519 7.80 -17.33 -6.91
C LEU A 519 6.60 -16.39 -6.90
N ALA A 520 6.51 -15.47 -7.86
CA ALA A 520 5.38 -14.54 -7.93
C ALA A 520 4.06 -15.26 -8.18
N ARG A 521 4.01 -16.23 -9.10
CA ARG A 521 2.79 -16.99 -9.40
C ARG A 521 2.19 -17.63 -8.14
N GLU A 522 3.00 -18.36 -7.38
CA GLU A 522 2.50 -19.05 -6.18
C GLU A 522 2.20 -18.09 -5.03
N THR A 523 2.92 -16.96 -4.95
CA THR A 523 2.62 -15.87 -4.00
C THR A 523 1.27 -15.22 -4.31
N LEU A 524 0.97 -14.91 -5.57
CA LEU A 524 -0.31 -14.33 -6.00
C LEU A 524 -1.48 -15.27 -5.74
N LYS A 525 -1.30 -16.58 -5.99
CA LYS A 525 -2.30 -17.60 -5.66
C LYS A 525 -2.55 -17.67 -4.16
N GLY A 526 -1.50 -17.54 -3.35
CA GLY A 526 -1.60 -17.42 -1.89
C GLY A 526 -2.42 -16.22 -1.43
N LEU A 527 -2.04 -15.03 -1.90
CA LEU A 527 -2.72 -13.77 -1.55
C LEU A 527 -4.20 -13.76 -1.93
N LEU A 528 -4.56 -14.34 -3.08
CA LEU A 528 -5.94 -14.36 -3.59
C LEU A 528 -6.69 -15.67 -3.29
N ALA A 529 -6.12 -16.58 -2.49
CA ALA A 529 -6.75 -17.88 -2.20
C ALA A 529 -8.14 -17.72 -1.55
N HIS A 530 -8.26 -16.80 -0.59
CA HIS A 530 -9.51 -16.54 0.11
C HIS A 530 -10.59 -15.92 -0.81
N TRP A 531 -10.20 -14.94 -1.62
CA TRP A 531 -11.07 -14.35 -2.65
C TRP A 531 -11.57 -15.40 -3.66
N LEU A 532 -10.67 -16.25 -4.15
CA LEU A 532 -11.01 -17.35 -5.07
C LEU A 532 -11.99 -18.35 -4.44
N ALA A 533 -11.78 -18.73 -3.19
CA ALA A 533 -12.65 -19.67 -2.48
C ALA A 533 -14.08 -19.09 -2.36
N LYS A 534 -14.20 -17.86 -1.86
CA LYS A 534 -15.51 -17.19 -1.73
C LYS A 534 -16.19 -16.95 -3.08
N ARG A 535 -15.43 -16.57 -4.11
CA ARG A 535 -15.95 -16.41 -5.48
C ARG A 535 -16.53 -17.72 -6.03
N ARG A 536 -15.82 -18.85 -5.85
CA ARG A 536 -16.32 -20.17 -6.28
C ARG A 536 -17.59 -20.57 -5.54
N HIS A 537 -17.70 -20.29 -4.24
CA HIS A 537 -18.92 -20.54 -3.48
C HIS A 537 -20.12 -19.75 -4.00
N ARG A 538 -19.93 -18.47 -4.39
CA ARG A 538 -21.00 -17.66 -4.99
C ARG A 538 -21.42 -18.18 -6.37
N LEU A 539 -20.46 -18.53 -7.21
CA LEU A 539 -20.73 -19.03 -8.57
C LEU A 539 -21.27 -20.48 -8.57
N GLY A 540 -20.93 -21.26 -7.55
CA GLY A 540 -21.33 -22.66 -7.36
C GLY A 540 -22.59 -22.87 -6.54
N SER A 541 -23.32 -21.81 -6.17
CA SER A 541 -24.64 -21.87 -5.56
C SER A 541 -25.72 -21.76 -6.64
N PRO A 542 -26.26 -22.87 -7.19
CA PRO A 542 -27.53 -22.80 -7.88
C PRO A 542 -28.60 -22.47 -6.84
N THR A 543 -29.46 -21.52 -7.16
CA THR A 543 -30.75 -21.33 -6.52
C THR A 543 -31.44 -22.68 -6.34
N SER A 544 -31.52 -23.18 -5.11
CA SER A 544 -32.42 -24.28 -4.77
C SER A 544 -33.81 -23.67 -4.58
N ALA A 545 -34.47 -23.46 -5.71
CA ALA A 545 -35.91 -23.48 -5.87
C ALA A 545 -36.09 -24.51 -7.00
N ASN A 546 -36.60 -25.71 -6.78
CA ASN A 546 -37.88 -26.02 -6.20
C ASN A 546 -37.88 -27.44 -5.63
N GLY A 547 -38.75 -27.68 -4.65
CA GLY A 547 -39.40 -28.98 -4.56
C GLY A 547 -40.24 -29.18 -5.82
N ASP A 548 -39.85 -30.12 -6.66
CA ASP A 548 -40.77 -31.12 -7.20
C ASP A 548 -39.99 -32.20 -7.94
N VAL A 549 -40.23 -33.42 -7.47
CA VAL A 549 -39.74 -34.68 -8.04
C VAL A 549 -40.64 -35.03 -9.21
N LEU A 550 -40.13 -35.12 -10.45
CA LEU A 550 -40.73 -35.98 -11.47
C LEU A 550 -39.70 -36.49 -12.51
N SER A 551 -39.66 -37.81 -12.57
CA SER A 551 -39.10 -38.80 -13.49
C SER A 551 -39.03 -38.50 -15.00
N GLY A 552 -37.92 -38.90 -15.65
CA GLY A 552 -37.95 -39.92 -16.73
C GLY A 552 -37.70 -39.53 -18.20
N LYS A 553 -36.57 -40.06 -18.74
CA LYS A 553 -36.26 -40.54 -20.12
C LYS A 553 -36.04 -39.58 -21.32
N ASP A 554 -34.82 -39.74 -21.89
CA ASP A 554 -34.36 -39.84 -23.29
C ASP A 554 -34.85 -38.86 -24.38
N PHE A 555 -33.93 -38.16 -25.06
CA PHE A 555 -33.60 -38.35 -26.50
C PHE A 555 -32.48 -37.40 -27.01
N ALA A 556 -31.85 -37.87 -28.08
CA ALA A 556 -30.57 -37.53 -28.72
C ALA A 556 -30.42 -36.17 -29.46
N HIS A 557 -29.14 -35.82 -29.65
CA HIS A 557 -28.48 -35.16 -30.81
C HIS A 557 -29.15 -33.95 -31.49
N ARG A 558 -28.42 -32.82 -31.49
CA ARG A 558 -28.11 -32.07 -32.73
C ARG A 558 -26.85 -31.20 -32.59
N SER A 559 -25.89 -31.48 -33.47
CA SER A 559 -24.68 -30.70 -33.70
C SER A 559 -24.91 -29.61 -34.75
N LEU A 560 -24.31 -28.44 -34.53
CA LEU A 560 -23.87 -27.43 -35.51
C LEU A 560 -22.59 -26.84 -34.88
N GLY A 561 -21.39 -26.77 -35.46
CA GLY A 561 -20.96 -26.84 -36.85
C GLY A 561 -19.94 -25.73 -37.10
N HIS A 562 -18.68 -25.94 -36.67
CA HIS A 562 -17.40 -25.35 -37.10
C HIS A 562 -17.23 -23.83 -37.39
N SER A 563 -16.21 -23.24 -36.73
CA SER A 563 -15.10 -22.63 -37.48
C SER A 563 -13.76 -22.89 -36.76
N ARG A 564 -12.87 -23.56 -37.48
CA ARG A 564 -11.58 -24.12 -37.08
C ARG A 564 -10.49 -23.06 -37.32
N VAL A 565 -9.79 -22.62 -36.29
CA VAL A 565 -8.48 -21.96 -36.40
C VAL A 565 -7.46 -22.87 -35.75
N GLU A 566 -6.39 -23.14 -36.47
CA GLU A 566 -5.39 -24.16 -36.23
C GLU A 566 -4.72 -24.00 -34.86
N VAL A 567 -4.85 -25.04 -34.04
CA VAL A 567 -4.11 -25.23 -32.79
C VAL A 567 -2.84 -25.98 -33.16
N ASP A 568 -1.70 -25.31 -33.10
CA ASP A 568 -0.42 -26.02 -33.01
C ASP A 568 -0.22 -26.44 -31.54
N GLY A 569 -0.02 -27.74 -31.36
CA GLY A 569 -0.15 -28.45 -30.10
C GLY A 569 1.06 -28.28 -29.20
N GLY A 570 0.81 -27.87 -27.95
CA GLY A 570 1.83 -27.84 -26.91
C GLY A 570 1.37 -27.27 -25.57
N ALA A 571 0.10 -27.43 -25.19
CA ALA A 571 -0.46 -26.82 -23.98
C ALA A 571 -1.19 -27.81 -23.05
N GLU A 572 -0.92 -29.11 -23.13
CA GLU A 572 -1.62 -30.13 -22.32
C GLU A 572 -0.80 -30.72 -21.15
N ASN A 573 0.33 -30.12 -20.76
CA ASN A 573 1.18 -30.72 -19.72
C ASN A 573 1.43 -29.90 -18.43
N ASP A 574 0.65 -28.84 -18.16
CA ASP A 574 0.90 -27.96 -16.99
C ASP A 574 -0.25 -27.89 -15.97
N SER A 575 -0.91 -29.03 -15.71
CA SER A 575 -1.88 -29.18 -14.61
C SER A 575 -1.25 -29.43 -13.23
N LYS A 576 0.05 -29.17 -13.06
CA LYS A 576 0.74 -29.29 -11.76
C LYS A 576 0.38 -28.08 -10.88
N VAL A 577 -0.76 -28.18 -10.19
CA VAL A 577 -1.12 -27.25 -9.11
C VAL A 577 -0.11 -27.44 -7.97
N TYR A 578 0.65 -26.39 -7.64
CA TYR A 578 1.41 -26.31 -6.40
C TYR A 578 0.47 -25.84 -5.29
N PRO A 579 0.66 -26.28 -4.02
CA PRO A 579 -0.04 -25.63 -2.93
C PRO A 579 0.35 -24.14 -2.93
N PRO A 580 -0.64 -23.22 -2.89
CA PRO A 580 -0.33 -21.81 -2.82
C PRO A 580 0.49 -21.51 -1.56
N PHE A 581 1.35 -20.50 -1.60
CA PHE A 581 2.01 -20.05 -0.39
C PHE A 581 0.94 -19.50 0.58
N GLU A 582 0.73 -20.19 1.69
CA GLU A 582 -0.33 -19.83 2.64
C GLU A 582 0.07 -18.60 3.46
N PHE A 583 -0.79 -17.59 3.42
CA PHE A 583 -0.71 -16.40 4.26
C PHE A 583 -1.58 -16.56 5.51
N SER A 584 -1.16 -15.94 6.60
CA SER A 584 -1.88 -15.96 7.88
C SER A 584 -3.29 -15.39 7.73
N THR A 585 -4.27 -16.02 8.36
CA THR A 585 -5.64 -15.49 8.52
C THR A 585 -5.83 -14.76 9.85
N VAL A 586 -4.90 -14.94 10.80
CA VAL A 586 -4.91 -14.28 12.13
C VAL A 586 -4.30 -12.88 12.02
N SER A 587 -3.23 -12.76 11.23
CA SER A 587 -2.53 -11.51 10.92
C SER A 587 -2.51 -11.32 9.39
N PRO A 588 -3.69 -11.14 8.77
CA PRO A 588 -3.80 -11.16 7.32
C PRO A 588 -3.13 -9.94 6.68
N PRO A 589 -2.33 -10.14 5.62
CA PRO A 589 -1.77 -9.04 4.86
C PRO A 589 -2.86 -8.24 4.15
N SER A 590 -2.53 -7.00 3.83
CA SER A 590 -3.42 -6.10 3.11
C SER A 590 -2.98 -5.92 1.67
N VAL A 591 -3.89 -6.12 0.73
CA VAL A 591 -3.66 -5.90 -0.70
C VAL A 591 -3.97 -4.45 -1.05
N VAL A 592 -3.08 -3.86 -1.83
CA VAL A 592 -3.19 -2.51 -2.37
C VAL A 592 -3.04 -2.54 -3.89
N THR A 593 -4.03 -1.97 -4.59
CA THR A 593 -4.03 -1.82 -6.05
C THR A 593 -4.94 -0.66 -6.47
N GLU A 594 -4.91 -0.31 -7.75
CA GLU A 594 -5.79 0.70 -8.35
C GLU A 594 -7.08 0.07 -8.89
N GLY A 595 -8.22 0.60 -8.47
CA GLY A 595 -9.54 0.12 -8.88
C GLY A 595 -9.93 0.51 -10.31
N SER A 596 -11.06 0.00 -10.79
CA SER A 596 -11.67 0.35 -12.08
C SER A 596 -12.24 1.77 -12.11
N GLN A 597 -12.79 2.22 -10.97
CA GLN A 597 -13.39 3.55 -10.75
C GLN A 597 -12.34 4.66 -10.54
N GLY A 598 -11.07 4.39 -10.88
CA GLY A 598 -9.94 5.27 -10.67
C GLY A 598 -9.39 5.22 -9.25
N GLY A 599 -8.07 5.26 -9.10
CA GLY A 599 -7.33 5.46 -7.86
C GLY A 599 -7.21 4.26 -6.91
N PRO A 600 -6.29 4.35 -5.94
CA PRO A 600 -5.86 3.21 -5.14
C PRO A 600 -6.86 2.86 -4.03
N TRP A 601 -6.86 1.59 -3.61
CA TRP A 601 -7.60 1.06 -2.47
C TRP A 601 -6.75 0.04 -1.71
N ARG A 602 -7.08 -0.16 -0.43
CA ARG A 602 -6.46 -1.13 0.49
C ARG A 602 -7.54 -2.01 1.14
N LYS A 603 -7.33 -3.34 1.19
CA LYS A 603 -8.17 -4.28 1.97
C LYS A 603 -7.35 -5.47 2.44
N LYS A 604 -7.69 -6.06 3.59
CA LYS A 604 -7.11 -7.33 4.02
C LYS A 604 -7.54 -8.47 3.11
N ILE A 605 -6.69 -9.49 2.96
CA ILE A 605 -7.03 -10.68 2.17
C ILE A 605 -8.28 -11.42 2.69
N THR A 606 -8.59 -11.30 3.99
CA THR A 606 -9.79 -11.85 4.64
C THR A 606 -11.06 -11.07 4.34
N ASP A 607 -10.92 -9.78 4.03
CA ASP A 607 -12.04 -8.88 3.76
C ASP A 607 -12.44 -8.91 2.28
N LEU A 608 -11.58 -9.48 1.42
CA LEU A 608 -11.94 -9.80 0.04
C LEU A 608 -12.99 -10.90 0.04
N ASP A 609 -14.23 -10.52 -0.29
CA ASP A 609 -15.39 -11.39 -0.16
C ASP A 609 -15.81 -12.05 -1.48
N GLY A 610 -15.17 -11.67 -2.60
CA GLY A 610 -15.49 -12.19 -3.93
C GLY A 610 -16.59 -11.40 -4.63
N SER A 611 -17.06 -10.29 -4.07
CA SER A 611 -17.98 -9.35 -4.73
C SER A 611 -17.26 -8.31 -5.59
N GLU A 612 -15.95 -8.17 -5.42
CA GLU A 612 -15.13 -7.21 -6.17
C GLU A 612 -15.15 -7.48 -7.69
N ASP A 613 -15.19 -6.41 -8.49
CA ASP A 613 -15.12 -6.51 -9.95
C ASP A 613 -13.71 -6.97 -10.38
N GLU A 614 -13.61 -7.82 -11.39
CA GLU A 614 -12.33 -8.22 -11.96
C GLU A 614 -11.49 -7.01 -12.43
N LYS A 615 -12.15 -5.93 -12.85
CA LYS A 615 -11.49 -4.68 -13.25
C LYS A 615 -10.80 -3.94 -12.10
N ASP A 616 -11.09 -4.30 -10.85
CA ASP A 616 -10.45 -3.74 -9.66
C ASP A 616 -9.08 -4.36 -9.37
N PHE A 617 -8.76 -5.49 -10.00
CA PHE A 617 -7.45 -6.13 -9.95
C PHE A 617 -6.64 -5.86 -11.23
N PRO A 618 -5.30 -5.91 -11.16
CA PRO A 618 -4.48 -5.89 -12.37
C PRO A 618 -4.74 -7.13 -13.23
N TRP A 619 -4.94 -6.96 -14.53
CA TRP A 619 -5.27 -8.07 -15.44
C TRP A 619 -4.22 -9.18 -15.40
N TRP A 620 -2.93 -8.84 -15.39
CA TRP A 620 -1.83 -9.81 -15.31
C TRP A 620 -1.88 -10.67 -14.03
N CYS A 621 -2.42 -10.12 -12.93
CA CYS A 621 -2.60 -10.85 -11.68
C CYS A 621 -3.74 -11.86 -11.83
N LEU A 622 -4.88 -11.43 -12.38
CA LEU A 622 -6.02 -12.32 -12.62
C LEU A 622 -5.72 -13.40 -13.65
N ASP A 623 -5.04 -13.09 -14.74
CA ASP A 623 -4.66 -14.06 -15.77
C ASP A 623 -3.69 -15.13 -15.22
N CYS A 624 -2.78 -14.71 -14.33
CA CYS A 624 -1.88 -15.59 -13.60
C CYS A 624 -2.64 -16.53 -12.65
N VAL A 625 -3.59 -16.01 -11.89
CA VAL A 625 -4.29 -16.74 -10.83
C VAL A 625 -5.44 -17.61 -11.36
N LEU A 626 -6.21 -17.12 -12.34
CA LEU A 626 -7.37 -17.81 -12.90
C LEU A 626 -6.99 -18.74 -14.06
N ASN A 627 -6.11 -18.28 -14.96
CA ASN A 627 -5.81 -19.00 -16.20
C ASN A 627 -4.44 -19.69 -16.19
N ASN A 628 -3.65 -19.53 -15.12
CA ASN A 628 -2.25 -19.97 -15.04
C ASN A 628 -1.36 -19.44 -16.18
N ARG A 629 -1.76 -18.32 -16.80
CA ARG A 629 -1.00 -17.71 -17.91
C ARG A 629 -0.04 -16.67 -17.38
N LEU A 630 1.19 -16.72 -17.85
CA LEU A 630 2.23 -15.75 -17.50
C LEU A 630 2.52 -14.87 -18.72
N PRO A 631 2.83 -13.57 -18.52
CA PRO A 631 3.25 -12.70 -19.61
C PRO A 631 4.42 -13.30 -20.41
N PRO A 632 4.53 -13.03 -21.73
CA PRO A 632 5.63 -13.50 -22.54
C PRO A 632 6.96 -13.11 -21.91
N ARG A 633 7.77 -14.10 -21.58
CA ARG A 633 9.06 -13.87 -20.94
C ARG A 633 10.10 -13.58 -22.01
N GLU A 634 10.89 -12.54 -21.80
CA GLU A 634 12.22 -12.49 -22.42
C GLU A 634 13.02 -13.66 -21.82
N ASN A 635 13.21 -14.71 -22.61
CA ASN A 635 13.93 -15.90 -22.19
C ASN A 635 15.37 -15.53 -21.84
N THR A 636 15.66 -15.26 -20.56
CA THR A 636 17.02 -15.05 -20.06
C THR A 636 17.73 -16.40 -19.94
N LYS A 637 17.98 -17.08 -21.07
CA LYS A 637 18.90 -18.21 -21.10
C LYS A 637 20.32 -17.67 -20.85
N CYS A 638 21.13 -18.43 -20.13
CA CYS A 638 22.55 -18.17 -19.99
C CYS A 638 23.27 -18.91 -21.11
N SER A 639 24.00 -18.17 -21.95
CA SER A 639 24.94 -18.77 -22.88
C SER A 639 26.29 -19.02 -22.23
N PHE A 640 26.89 -20.16 -22.54
CA PHE A 640 28.18 -20.55 -21.99
C PHE A 640 28.96 -21.48 -22.93
N TYR A 641 30.28 -21.46 -22.80
CA TYR A 641 31.21 -22.37 -23.44
C TYR A 641 31.63 -23.46 -22.45
N LEU A 642 31.88 -24.67 -22.97
CA LEU A 642 32.30 -25.81 -22.17
C LEU A 642 33.53 -26.45 -22.81
N HIS A 643 34.68 -26.36 -22.15
CA HIS A 643 35.98 -26.79 -22.69
C HIS A 643 36.67 -27.81 -21.76
N PRO A 644 37.48 -28.74 -22.30
CA PRO A 644 38.34 -29.58 -21.46
C PRO A 644 39.47 -28.74 -20.84
N CYS A 645 39.89 -29.07 -19.61
CA CYS A 645 41.10 -28.47 -19.02
C CYS A 645 42.37 -28.85 -19.79
N GLU A 646 43.30 -27.90 -19.95
CA GLU A 646 44.61 -28.11 -20.55
C GLU A 646 45.39 -29.24 -19.84
N GLY A 647 45.85 -30.24 -20.60
CA GLY A 647 46.57 -31.41 -20.08
C GLY A 647 45.72 -32.65 -19.75
N SER A 648 44.40 -32.63 -19.99
CA SER A 648 43.56 -33.82 -19.86
C SER A 648 43.68 -34.75 -21.08
N ALA A 649 43.91 -36.05 -20.84
CA ALA A 649 44.10 -37.07 -21.89
C ALA A 649 42.84 -37.42 -22.69
N PHE A 650 41.74 -36.69 -22.48
CA PHE A 650 40.46 -36.88 -23.16
C PHE A 650 40.16 -35.66 -24.02
N GLN A 651 40.45 -35.77 -25.31
CA GLN A 651 39.84 -34.91 -26.31
C GLN A 651 38.49 -35.53 -26.66
N ILE A 652 37.41 -34.78 -26.47
CA ILE A 652 36.24 -34.62 -27.36
C ILE A 652 35.10 -34.05 -26.50
N LEU A 653 34.98 -32.72 -26.54
CA LEU A 653 33.71 -32.01 -26.51
C LEU A 653 33.94 -30.61 -27.09
N THR A 654 34.38 -30.51 -28.35
CA THR A 654 34.34 -29.22 -29.08
C THR A 654 32.91 -28.96 -29.52
N GLN A 655 32.01 -28.76 -28.57
CA GLN A 655 30.68 -28.22 -28.87
C GLN A 655 30.73 -26.70 -28.80
N GLY A 656 30.08 -26.06 -29.78
CA GLY A 656 29.92 -24.62 -29.83
C GLY A 656 29.14 -24.05 -28.64
N LYS A 657 28.86 -22.75 -28.69
CA LYS A 657 28.14 -21.99 -27.66
C LYS A 657 26.85 -22.71 -27.21
N LEU A 658 26.81 -23.17 -25.96
CA LEU A 658 25.64 -23.79 -25.33
C LEU A 658 24.73 -22.71 -24.74
N SER A 659 23.45 -23.04 -24.56
CA SER A 659 22.45 -22.14 -23.97
C SER A 659 21.50 -22.93 -23.08
N ALA A 660 21.39 -22.53 -21.80
CA ALA A 660 20.54 -23.19 -20.82
C ALA A 660 19.82 -22.18 -19.92
N PRO A 661 18.76 -22.58 -19.20
CA PRO A 661 18.12 -21.73 -18.21
C PRO A 661 19.13 -21.24 -17.15
N ARG A 662 18.99 -20.00 -16.70
CA ARG A 662 19.84 -19.41 -15.64
C ARG A 662 19.84 -20.19 -14.33
N ILE A 663 18.73 -20.86 -14.02
CA ILE A 663 18.56 -21.73 -12.85
C ILE A 663 19.21 -23.12 -13.02
N LEU A 664 19.76 -23.47 -14.18
CA LEU A 664 20.40 -24.79 -14.36
C LEU A 664 21.55 -24.95 -13.35
N ARG A 665 21.52 -26.03 -12.57
CA ARG A 665 22.58 -26.37 -11.60
C ARG A 665 23.78 -27.00 -12.27
N ILE A 666 24.96 -26.83 -11.69
CA ILE A 666 26.21 -27.42 -12.18
C ILE A 666 26.16 -28.94 -12.21
N HIS A 667 25.44 -29.61 -11.29
CA HIS A 667 25.28 -31.06 -11.35
C HIS A 667 24.65 -31.55 -12.69
N LYS A 668 23.78 -30.74 -13.32
CA LYS A 668 23.21 -31.09 -14.64
C LYS A 668 24.23 -30.92 -15.76
N VAL A 669 25.13 -29.93 -15.63
CA VAL A 669 26.27 -29.77 -16.55
C VAL A 669 27.24 -30.94 -16.39
N VAL A 670 27.50 -31.39 -15.16
CA VAL A 670 28.28 -32.61 -14.88
C VAL A 670 27.66 -33.83 -15.56
N ASN A 671 26.36 -34.09 -15.33
CA ASN A 671 25.66 -35.22 -15.95
C ASN A 671 25.69 -35.14 -17.48
N TYR A 672 25.55 -33.95 -18.05
CA TYR A 672 25.66 -33.73 -19.49
C TYR A 672 27.05 -34.14 -20.03
N VAL A 673 28.14 -33.78 -19.34
CA VAL A 673 29.49 -34.20 -19.73
C VAL A 673 29.66 -35.71 -19.58
N VAL A 674 29.17 -36.30 -18.48
CA VAL A 674 29.23 -37.77 -18.25
C VAL A 674 28.53 -38.52 -19.38
N GLU A 675 27.30 -38.13 -19.72
CA GLU A 675 26.52 -38.78 -20.79
C GLU A 675 27.24 -38.71 -22.14
N LYS A 676 27.81 -37.54 -22.48
CA LYS A 676 28.54 -37.37 -23.74
C LYS A 676 29.86 -38.13 -23.78
N LEU A 677 30.63 -38.15 -22.69
CA LEU A 677 31.87 -38.94 -22.61
C LEU A 677 31.62 -40.45 -22.66
N VAL A 678 30.49 -40.94 -22.15
CA VAL A 678 30.14 -42.37 -22.18
C VAL A 678 29.65 -42.80 -23.57
N LEU A 679 29.01 -41.91 -24.33
CA LEU A 679 28.54 -42.17 -25.69
C LEU A 679 29.67 -42.18 -26.74
N ASP A 680 30.77 -41.47 -26.51
CA ASP A 680 31.90 -41.34 -27.47
C ASP A 680 32.99 -42.43 -27.36
N LYS A 681 32.77 -43.55 -26.66
CA LYS A 681 33.68 -44.72 -26.79
C LYS A 681 33.40 -45.46 -28.11
N PRO A 682 34.35 -45.51 -29.08
CA PRO A 682 34.20 -46.36 -30.24
C PRO A 682 34.32 -47.84 -29.83
N LEU A 683 33.41 -48.67 -30.32
CA LEU A 683 33.65 -50.11 -30.43
C LEU A 683 34.65 -50.33 -31.57
N ASP A 684 35.93 -50.55 -31.25
CA ASP A 684 36.92 -50.99 -32.25
C ASP A 684 37.35 -52.45 -32.04
N ASN A 685 36.86 -53.28 -32.97
CA ASN A 685 37.49 -54.36 -33.73
C ASN A 685 38.52 -55.33 -33.11
N VAL A 686 38.25 -56.62 -33.31
CA VAL A 686 39.26 -57.63 -33.72
C VAL A 686 38.75 -58.35 -34.97
N ASN A 687 39.46 -58.16 -36.08
CA ASN A 687 39.37 -58.95 -37.32
C ASN A 687 39.94 -60.36 -37.12
N THR A 688 39.39 -61.37 -37.81
CA THR A 688 40.19 -62.38 -38.53
C THR A 688 39.33 -63.17 -39.53
N ASP A 689 39.96 -63.44 -40.67
CA ASP A 689 39.47 -64.01 -41.94
C ASP A 689 38.73 -65.36 -41.88
N GLY A 690 37.96 -65.63 -42.94
CA GLY A 690 37.57 -67.00 -43.31
C GLY A 690 36.39 -67.13 -44.26
N THR A 691 36.68 -67.08 -45.56
CA THR A 691 36.03 -67.75 -46.70
C THR A 691 34.82 -68.66 -46.41
N PHE A 692 33.67 -68.43 -47.07
CA PHE A 692 32.89 -69.41 -47.86
C PHE A 692 31.54 -68.82 -48.31
N ALA A 693 31.19 -69.05 -49.57
CA ALA A 693 29.85 -68.96 -50.15
C ALA A 693 29.55 -70.30 -50.85
N PRO A 694 28.34 -70.57 -51.39
CA PRO A 694 26.99 -70.10 -51.07
C PRO A 694 26.00 -71.28 -50.81
N GLY A 695 24.78 -71.03 -50.32
CA GLY A 695 23.79 -72.10 -50.13
C GLY A 695 22.35 -71.61 -49.97
N ILE A 696 21.54 -71.97 -50.96
CA ILE A 696 20.14 -71.64 -51.23
C ILE A 696 19.17 -72.33 -50.24
N GLY A 697 18.04 -71.68 -49.88
CA GLY A 697 16.84 -72.42 -49.46
C GLY A 697 15.80 -71.69 -48.61
N GLY A 698 14.85 -71.00 -49.26
CA GLY A 698 13.40 -71.13 -49.02
C GLY A 698 12.74 -70.58 -47.73
N PRO A 699 11.60 -69.88 -47.83
CA PRO A 699 10.92 -69.17 -46.72
C PRO A 699 9.87 -70.05 -46.02
N LEU A 700 9.50 -69.75 -44.77
CA LEU A 700 8.20 -70.13 -44.21
C LEU A 700 7.77 -69.20 -43.05
N GLN A 701 6.46 -69.11 -42.90
CA GLN A 701 5.66 -68.01 -42.39
C GLN A 701 4.92 -68.40 -41.10
N HIS A 702 4.80 -67.46 -40.15
CA HIS A 702 3.80 -67.31 -39.07
C HIS A 702 3.45 -68.47 -38.10
N SER A 703 3.62 -68.20 -36.78
CA SER A 703 2.61 -68.28 -35.68
C SER A 703 3.33 -68.20 -34.31
N VAL A 704 3.20 -67.14 -33.52
CA VAL A 704 2.14 -66.73 -32.57
C VAL A 704 2.11 -67.56 -31.25
N VAL A 705 2.54 -66.86 -30.18
CA VAL A 705 2.10 -66.90 -28.76
C VAL A 705 2.68 -67.95 -27.81
N GLY A 706 3.22 -67.46 -26.67
CA GLY A 706 3.00 -68.09 -25.37
C GLY A 706 4.16 -68.15 -24.37
N ASP A 707 4.40 -67.04 -23.67
CA ASP A 707 4.88 -66.91 -22.27
C ASP A 707 6.03 -67.79 -21.72
N GLY A 708 7.23 -67.21 -21.69
CA GLY A 708 7.64 -66.37 -20.55
C GLY A 708 7.86 -67.03 -19.17
N SER A 709 8.85 -67.93 -19.04
CA SER A 709 9.53 -68.17 -17.76
C SER A 709 11.04 -68.09 -17.94
N PHE A 710 11.65 -67.01 -17.46
CA PHE A 710 13.10 -66.96 -17.27
C PHE A 710 13.45 -66.24 -15.98
N ARG A 711 13.83 -67.04 -14.98
CA ARG A 711 14.88 -66.66 -14.04
C ARG A 711 16.15 -66.39 -14.85
N SER A 712 16.73 -65.21 -14.72
CA SER A 712 18.13 -65.00 -15.11
C SER A 712 18.78 -64.08 -14.08
N GLY A 713 19.56 -64.70 -13.20
CA GLY A 713 20.61 -64.00 -12.47
C GLY A 713 21.72 -63.67 -13.44
N LEU A 714 21.96 -62.38 -13.67
CA LEU A 714 23.19 -61.85 -14.23
C LEU A 714 23.37 -60.43 -13.67
N LYS A 715 24.39 -60.26 -12.82
CA LYS A 715 24.83 -58.96 -12.30
C LYS A 715 25.21 -58.05 -13.48
N PRO A 716 24.63 -56.84 -13.62
CA PRO A 716 25.18 -55.86 -14.53
C PRO A 716 26.43 -55.25 -13.90
N TRP A 717 27.51 -55.28 -14.65
CA TRP A 717 28.80 -54.67 -14.33
C TRP A 717 28.64 -53.22 -13.86
N GLN A 718 29.12 -52.91 -12.65
CA GLN A 718 29.37 -51.53 -12.22
C GLN A 718 30.51 -50.94 -13.08
N LYS A 719 30.18 -50.31 -14.21
CA LYS A 719 31.11 -49.36 -14.85
C LYS A 719 31.26 -48.18 -13.88
N LEU A 720 32.48 -47.94 -13.39
CA LEU A 720 32.84 -46.73 -12.64
C LEU A 720 32.35 -45.51 -13.43
N LYS A 721 31.35 -44.78 -12.90
CA LYS A 721 31.01 -43.46 -13.42
C LYS A 721 32.24 -42.57 -13.20
N PRO A 722 32.81 -41.96 -14.25
CA PRO A 722 33.92 -41.02 -14.07
C PRO A 722 33.43 -39.86 -13.20
N SER A 723 34.20 -39.52 -12.16
CA SER A 723 33.94 -38.31 -11.38
C SER A 723 34.38 -37.12 -12.20
N ILE A 724 33.50 -36.15 -12.45
CA ILE A 724 33.79 -34.98 -13.28
C ILE A 724 33.67 -33.73 -12.41
N GLU A 725 34.69 -32.89 -12.48
CA GLU A 725 34.66 -31.55 -11.90
C GLU A 725 34.47 -30.51 -12.99
N ILE A 726 33.62 -29.52 -12.70
CA ILE A 726 33.45 -28.31 -13.52
C ILE A 726 34.16 -27.16 -12.82
N LEU A 727 34.92 -26.39 -13.57
CA LEU A 727 35.70 -25.25 -13.12
C LEU A 727 35.29 -23.98 -13.87
N CYS A 728 35.39 -22.83 -13.21
CA CYS A 728 35.30 -21.51 -13.84
C CYS A 728 36.40 -20.63 -13.24
N ASN A 729 37.18 -19.92 -14.08
CA ASN A 729 38.35 -19.15 -13.63
C ASN A 729 39.30 -19.96 -12.69
N ASN A 730 39.55 -21.23 -13.02
CA ASN A 730 40.36 -22.18 -12.24
C ASN A 730 39.83 -22.54 -10.84
N GLN A 731 38.61 -22.16 -10.50
CA GLN A 731 37.94 -22.56 -9.26
C GLN A 731 36.96 -23.71 -9.52
N VAL A 732 37.01 -24.76 -8.70
CA VAL A 732 36.05 -25.89 -8.74
C VAL A 732 34.68 -25.39 -8.27
N LEU A 733 33.65 -25.67 -9.07
CA LEU A 733 32.27 -25.25 -8.80
C LEU A 733 31.53 -26.28 -7.95
N SER A 734 30.73 -25.81 -6.99
CA SER A 734 29.82 -26.70 -6.26
C SER A 734 28.70 -27.20 -7.19
N PRO A 735 28.32 -28.49 -7.13
CA PRO A 735 27.24 -29.06 -7.93
C PRO A 735 25.88 -28.35 -7.75
N GLU A 736 25.66 -27.72 -6.60
CA GLU A 736 24.41 -27.03 -6.27
C GLU A 736 24.32 -25.60 -6.84
N MET A 737 25.45 -25.01 -7.26
CA MET A 737 25.44 -23.66 -7.82
C MET A 737 24.66 -23.62 -9.15
N SER A 738 23.90 -22.55 -9.36
CA SER A 738 23.25 -22.28 -10.65
C SER A 738 24.18 -21.52 -11.61
N LEU A 739 23.95 -21.63 -12.92
CA LEU A 739 24.68 -20.85 -13.93
C LEU A 739 24.62 -19.34 -13.65
N ALA A 740 23.47 -18.84 -13.16
CA ALA A 740 23.34 -17.44 -12.75
C ALA A 740 24.28 -17.07 -11.59
N THR A 741 24.40 -17.96 -10.59
CA THR A 741 25.25 -17.76 -9.43
C THR A 741 26.72 -17.76 -9.83
N VAL A 742 27.13 -18.71 -10.67
CA VAL A 742 28.49 -18.78 -11.22
C VAL A 742 28.81 -17.52 -12.02
N ARG A 743 27.89 -17.07 -12.88
CA ARG A 743 28.07 -15.85 -13.67
C ARG A 743 28.23 -14.61 -12.77
N ALA A 744 27.42 -14.49 -11.73
CA ALA A 744 27.39 -13.32 -10.84
C ALA A 744 28.61 -13.23 -9.90
N TYR A 745 29.04 -14.35 -9.31
CA TYR A 745 30.04 -14.35 -8.23
C TYR A 745 31.42 -14.85 -8.64
N ILE A 746 31.53 -15.73 -9.64
CA ILE A 746 32.80 -16.38 -10.02
C ILE A 746 33.32 -15.84 -11.36
N TRP A 747 32.46 -15.77 -12.38
CA TRP A 747 32.86 -15.30 -13.72
C TRP A 747 33.19 -13.80 -13.74
N LYS A 748 32.27 -12.95 -13.26
CA LYS A 748 32.40 -11.48 -13.14
C LYS A 748 32.85 -10.74 -14.40
N LYS A 749 32.77 -11.37 -15.58
CA LYS A 749 33.10 -10.76 -16.89
C LYS A 749 31.83 -10.51 -17.71
N PRO A 750 31.82 -9.50 -18.59
CA PRO A 750 30.66 -9.19 -19.44
C PRO A 750 30.41 -10.27 -20.51
N GLU A 751 31.47 -10.98 -20.91
CA GLU A 751 31.46 -12.04 -21.92
C GLU A 751 30.57 -13.23 -21.56
N ASP A 752 30.34 -14.11 -22.53
CA ASP A 752 29.69 -15.41 -22.28
C ASP A 752 30.47 -16.22 -21.24
N LEU A 753 29.76 -16.98 -20.42
CA LEU A 753 30.37 -17.76 -19.34
C LEU A 753 31.25 -18.87 -19.94
N THR A 754 32.49 -19.02 -19.47
CA THR A 754 33.34 -20.17 -19.86
C THR A 754 33.51 -21.13 -18.69
N LEU A 755 33.14 -22.39 -18.92
CA LEU A 755 33.27 -23.50 -17.99
C LEU A 755 34.29 -24.49 -18.53
N ASN A 756 35.18 -24.96 -17.67
CA ASN A 756 36.15 -25.99 -17.99
C ASN A 756 35.79 -27.28 -17.27
N TYR A 757 35.99 -28.46 -17.87
CA TYR A 757 35.75 -29.74 -17.20
C TYR A 757 37.01 -30.60 -17.14
N ARG A 758 37.14 -31.41 -16.09
CA ARG A 758 38.19 -32.44 -15.96
C ARG A 758 37.65 -33.72 -15.33
N VAL A 759 38.22 -34.85 -15.73
CA VAL A 759 37.94 -36.15 -15.11
C VAL A 759 38.87 -36.33 -13.91
N VAL A 760 38.28 -36.63 -12.76
CA VAL A 760 39.00 -37.00 -11.54
C VAL A 760 38.92 -38.51 -11.41
N GLN A 761 40.07 -39.19 -11.42
CA GLN A 761 40.11 -40.60 -11.06
C GLN A 761 39.76 -40.72 -9.57
N GLY A 762 38.66 -41.42 -9.27
CA GLY A 762 38.28 -41.71 -7.89
C GLY A 762 39.42 -42.45 -7.19
N ARG A 763 39.75 -42.03 -5.97
CA ARG A 763 40.59 -42.82 -5.07
C ARG A 763 39.85 -44.07 -4.62
#